data_AF-A0A1G8IS67-F1
#
_entry.id   AF-A0A1G8IS67-F1
#
_cell.length_a   1.000
_cell.length_b   1.000
_cell.length_c   1.000
_cell.angle_alpha   90.00
_cell.angle_beta   90.00
_cell.angle_gamma   90.00
#
_symmetry.space_group_name_H-M   'P 1'
#
loop_
_entity.id
_entity.type
_entity.pdbx_description
1 polymer ?
#
loop_
_entity_poly.entity_id
_entity_poly.type
_entity_poly.pdbx_seq_one_letter_code
_entity_poly.pdbx_strand_id
1 'polypeptide(L)'
;MERLITWIQAYLSDKEALEQAQRIDELRKAFLAHFGELEALRRKEITLLQFKKTLDHKTKSKHQIHGKKTNIWGFSGFSGQMFFNQIYNQAAYVDMTAELTDAFLEAVQISPDQTHDSWTQDKLAGFADVIRQTQKVALEKGYPSQKCASIKFTTFFLSFFWGLQDLEHYPIYYKAAREALTYFGYDPDGRDKPFDSSAYLRFTRCLRTLRDEMSRLTDKVWSVPEVQHFLFYVSRRLEDTEMIESGDTGNLRESRAAQRLVRLLREHNFIVSYAEEVESVPDDVPEEFRNKIIWRFAGTEGETTCAYVFVWDMPSEYICTVYEENEEGFLRRLHSIEAEDERTFLTKLHVYLSRKGDERRQYTLGDAAVDTYLERETLEEWLDILYERKQMIIYGPPGTGKTYTAQRLARIMTQSERRICLVQFHPSYTYEEFIEGVRPEVAEDESGAAHMNVTVRPGIFLELCNEALKQENRDCAYVLIIDEMNRANTAKVFGELLYALEYRNSAVPLPYSKSKMVVPDNIYIIGTMNTTDRSLAQLDFALRRRFPAIYVSSSESEQILRKYLEEHHSDMAWVARLVRRVNDRIGNPDFFLGHSYFMNRSLTPQKLRRIWKYEVIPYLEEYFAYEPERVREFDLEALLDDEGDTSDD
;
A
#
# COMPACT_ATOMS: atom_id res chain seq x y z
N MET A 1 -11.60 0.76 -39.42
CA MET A 1 -12.37 -0.23 -40.18
C MET A 1 -11.63 -1.55 -40.35
N GLU A 2 -10.52 -1.64 -41.09
CA GLU A 2 -9.79 -2.92 -41.28
C GLU A 2 -9.42 -3.61 -39.96
N ARG A 3 -8.88 -2.84 -39.01
CA ARG A 3 -8.59 -3.29 -37.64
C ARG A 3 -9.80 -3.90 -36.93
N LEU A 4 -10.98 -3.27 -37.03
CA LEU A 4 -12.21 -3.77 -36.43
C LEU A 4 -12.62 -5.11 -37.05
N ILE A 5 -12.53 -5.24 -38.38
CA ILE A 5 -12.83 -6.49 -39.10
C ILE A 5 -11.92 -7.63 -38.62
N THR A 6 -10.62 -7.38 -38.46
CA THR A 6 -9.67 -8.37 -37.94
C THR A 6 -10.05 -8.84 -36.54
N TRP A 7 -10.40 -7.92 -35.65
CA TRP A 7 -10.81 -8.26 -34.28
C TRP A 7 -12.12 -9.05 -34.24
N ILE A 8 -13.09 -8.67 -35.07
CA ILE A 8 -14.35 -9.40 -35.21
C ILE A 8 -14.10 -10.83 -35.69
N GLN A 9 -13.27 -11.01 -36.73
CA GLN A 9 -12.92 -12.33 -37.24
C GLN A 9 -12.19 -13.18 -36.20
N ALA A 10 -11.26 -12.58 -35.46
CA ALA A 10 -10.56 -13.25 -34.36
C ALA A 10 -11.53 -13.71 -33.27
N TYR A 11 -12.43 -12.82 -32.81
CA TYR A 11 -13.43 -13.14 -31.80
C TYR A 11 -14.39 -14.25 -32.26
N LEU A 12 -14.88 -14.18 -33.50
CA LEU A 12 -15.78 -15.19 -34.05
C LEU A 12 -15.10 -16.55 -34.30
N SER A 13 -13.78 -16.56 -34.45
CA SER A 13 -12.98 -17.78 -34.62
C SER A 13 -12.55 -18.41 -33.29
N ASP A 14 -12.63 -17.65 -32.19
CA ASP A 14 -12.25 -18.09 -30.85
C ASP A 14 -13.44 -18.77 -30.14
N LYS A 15 -13.50 -20.10 -30.26
CA LYS A 15 -14.55 -20.92 -29.67
C LYS A 15 -14.62 -20.79 -28.15
N GLU A 16 -13.48 -20.67 -27.48
CA GLU A 16 -13.41 -20.56 -26.02
C GLU A 16 -14.01 -19.23 -25.56
N ALA A 17 -13.70 -18.13 -26.26
CA ALA A 17 -14.27 -16.82 -25.98
C ALA A 17 -15.79 -16.78 -26.18
N LEU A 18 -16.30 -17.42 -27.23
CA LEU A 18 -17.74 -17.48 -27.51
C LEU A 18 -18.50 -18.33 -26.48
N GLU A 19 -17.96 -19.49 -26.09
CA GLU A 19 -18.53 -20.33 -25.03
C GLU A 19 -18.54 -19.59 -23.68
N GLN A 20 -17.47 -18.83 -23.39
CA GLN A 20 -17.40 -17.98 -22.21
C GLN A 20 -18.48 -16.88 -22.23
N ALA A 21 -18.65 -16.17 -23.35
CA ALA A 21 -19.65 -15.12 -23.49
C ALA A 21 -21.08 -15.66 -23.28
N GLN A 22 -21.41 -16.79 -23.90
CA GLN A 22 -22.70 -17.45 -23.73
C GLN A 22 -22.95 -17.85 -22.26
N ARG A 23 -21.94 -18.41 -21.59
CA ARG A 23 -22.06 -18.80 -20.19
C ARG A 23 -22.27 -17.60 -19.25
N ILE A 24 -21.62 -16.47 -19.53
CA ILE A 24 -21.81 -15.23 -18.78
C ILE A 24 -23.26 -14.74 -18.93
N ASP A 25 -23.83 -14.80 -20.14
CA ASP A 25 -25.22 -14.40 -20.38
C ASP A 25 -26.25 -15.29 -19.69
N GLU A 26 -26.03 -16.61 -19.64
CA GLU A 26 -26.88 -17.53 -18.88
C GLU A 26 -26.94 -17.18 -17.40
N LEU A 27 -25.77 -16.95 -16.80
CA LEU A 27 -25.65 -16.63 -15.38
C LEU A 27 -26.22 -15.25 -15.06
N ARG A 28 -26.09 -14.30 -15.99
CA ARG A 28 -26.75 -13.00 -15.93
C ARG A 28 -28.27 -13.14 -15.91
N LYS A 29 -28.85 -13.92 -16.82
CA LYS A 29 -30.30 -14.18 -16.84
C LYS A 29 -30.78 -14.85 -15.55
N ALA A 30 -30.02 -15.82 -15.03
CA ALA A 30 -30.30 -16.46 -13.75
C ALA A 30 -30.25 -15.47 -12.58
N PHE A 31 -29.24 -14.61 -12.53
CA PHE A 31 -29.13 -13.56 -11.51
C PHE A 31 -30.36 -12.64 -11.54
N LEU A 32 -30.76 -12.15 -12.71
CA LEU A 32 -31.92 -11.26 -12.87
C LEU A 32 -33.24 -11.92 -12.47
N ALA A 33 -33.46 -13.17 -12.86
CA ALA A 33 -34.65 -13.93 -12.47
C ALA A 33 -34.79 -14.09 -10.94
N HIS A 34 -33.68 -13.98 -10.21
CA HIS A 34 -33.62 -14.14 -8.76
C HIS A 34 -33.27 -12.85 -8.00
N PHE A 35 -33.25 -11.69 -8.66
CA PHE A 35 -32.89 -10.40 -8.03
C PHE A 35 -34.14 -9.59 -7.63
N GLY A 36 -34.91 -10.12 -6.68
CA GLY A 36 -36.11 -9.46 -6.15
C GLY A 36 -35.82 -8.40 -5.07
N GLU A 37 -34.57 -8.31 -4.58
CA GLU A 37 -34.22 -7.46 -3.45
C GLU A 37 -34.34 -5.97 -3.74
N LEU A 38 -34.17 -5.54 -5.00
CA LEU A 38 -34.36 -4.13 -5.36
C LEU A 38 -35.83 -3.72 -5.19
N GLU A 39 -36.76 -4.59 -5.57
CA GLU A 39 -38.20 -4.38 -5.35
C GLU A 39 -38.57 -4.47 -3.87
N ALA A 40 -37.98 -5.40 -3.13
CA ALA A 40 -38.15 -5.49 -1.68
C ALA A 40 -37.66 -4.20 -0.98
N LEU A 41 -36.55 -3.62 -1.43
CA LEU A 41 -36.04 -2.34 -0.94
C LEU A 41 -37.00 -1.19 -1.29
N ARG A 42 -37.51 -1.15 -2.53
CA ARG A 42 -38.52 -0.15 -2.98
C ARG A 42 -39.80 -0.21 -2.13
N ARG A 43 -40.23 -1.42 -1.75
CA ARG A 43 -41.42 -1.65 -0.89
C ARG A 43 -41.13 -1.47 0.60
N LYS A 44 -39.88 -1.15 0.99
CA LYS A 44 -39.41 -1.06 2.37
C LYS A 44 -39.56 -2.37 3.16
N GLU A 45 -39.58 -3.51 2.47
CA GLU A 45 -39.58 -4.85 3.07
C GLU A 45 -38.20 -5.21 3.63
N ILE A 46 -37.13 -4.64 3.05
CA ILE A 46 -35.76 -4.76 3.53
C ILE A 46 -35.09 -3.39 3.65
N THR A 47 -34.10 -3.29 4.54
CA THR A 47 -33.25 -2.10 4.70
C THR A 47 -32.17 -2.02 3.63
N LEU A 48 -31.58 -0.83 3.43
CA LEU A 48 -30.42 -0.65 2.55
C LEU A 48 -29.23 -1.54 2.96
N LEU A 49 -29.05 -1.78 4.27
CA LEU A 49 -28.02 -2.71 4.78
C LEU A 49 -28.28 -4.15 4.33
N GLN A 50 -29.52 -4.62 4.45
CA GLN A 50 -29.91 -5.96 4.02
C GLN A 50 -29.79 -6.10 2.51
N PHE A 51 -30.27 -5.12 1.73
CA PHE A 51 -30.10 -5.09 0.28
C PHE A 51 -28.63 -5.18 -0.13
N LYS A 52 -27.79 -4.32 0.47
CA LYS A 52 -26.34 -4.30 0.26
C LYS A 52 -25.69 -5.65 0.60
N LYS A 53 -26.01 -6.26 1.74
CA LYS A 53 -25.47 -7.57 2.15
C LYS A 53 -25.89 -8.68 1.17
N THR A 54 -27.14 -8.71 0.73
CA THR A 54 -27.62 -9.72 -0.23
C THR A 54 -26.99 -9.53 -1.60
N LEU A 55 -26.88 -8.28 -2.08
CA LEU A 55 -26.19 -7.96 -3.32
C LEU A 55 -24.71 -8.36 -3.24
N ASP A 56 -24.04 -8.06 -2.14
CA ASP A 56 -22.66 -8.48 -1.88
C ASP A 56 -22.50 -10.01 -1.99
N HIS A 57 -23.30 -10.77 -1.25
CA HIS A 57 -23.25 -12.24 -1.29
C HIS A 57 -23.46 -12.81 -2.71
N LYS A 58 -24.45 -12.30 -3.44
CA LYS A 58 -24.76 -12.76 -4.80
C LYS A 58 -23.70 -12.35 -5.83
N THR A 59 -23.03 -11.21 -5.64
CA THR A 59 -21.98 -10.72 -6.55
C THR A 59 -20.58 -11.24 -6.20
N LYS A 60 -20.32 -11.63 -4.94
CA LYS A 60 -19.09 -12.31 -4.48
C LYS A 60 -19.01 -13.78 -4.85
N SER A 61 -20.15 -14.42 -5.08
CA SER A 61 -20.19 -15.83 -5.51
C SER A 61 -19.44 -15.97 -6.83
N LYS A 62 -18.16 -16.34 -6.75
CA LYS A 62 -17.29 -16.52 -7.91
C LYS A 62 -17.79 -17.73 -8.68
N HIS A 63 -18.27 -17.51 -9.89
CA HIS A 63 -18.77 -18.61 -10.72
C HIS A 63 -17.57 -19.28 -11.40
N GLN A 64 -17.50 -20.61 -11.33
CA GLN A 64 -16.50 -21.35 -12.08
C GLN A 64 -16.93 -21.44 -13.55
N ILE A 65 -16.11 -20.85 -14.41
CA ILE A 65 -16.18 -21.01 -15.86
C ILE A 65 -14.87 -21.68 -16.26
N HIS A 66 -14.92 -22.91 -16.78
CA HIS A 66 -13.73 -23.70 -17.17
C HIS A 66 -12.68 -23.82 -16.05
N GLY A 67 -13.12 -23.99 -14.81
CA GLY A 67 -12.25 -24.08 -13.63
C GLY A 67 -11.69 -22.73 -13.14
N LYS A 68 -11.92 -21.63 -13.86
CA LYS A 68 -11.52 -20.27 -13.44
C LYS A 68 -12.67 -19.54 -12.76
N LYS A 69 -12.36 -18.91 -11.64
CA LYS A 69 -13.29 -18.06 -10.88
C LYS A 69 -13.52 -16.75 -11.63
N THR A 70 -14.75 -16.50 -12.09
CA THR A 70 -15.09 -15.32 -12.91
C THR A 70 -16.09 -14.42 -12.20
N ASN A 71 -15.83 -13.11 -12.21
CA ASN A 71 -16.79 -12.09 -11.77
C ASN A 71 -17.64 -11.66 -12.97
N ILE A 72 -18.90 -12.06 -12.96
CA ILE A 72 -19.83 -11.96 -14.10
C ILE A 72 -20.29 -10.53 -14.37
N TRP A 73 -20.19 -9.67 -13.36
CA TRP A 73 -20.82 -8.35 -13.35
C TRP A 73 -19.83 -7.22 -13.04
N GLY A 74 -18.55 -7.52 -12.81
CA GLY A 74 -17.53 -6.52 -12.43
C GLY A 74 -17.85 -5.76 -11.13
N PHE A 75 -18.94 -6.11 -10.42
CA PHE A 75 -19.41 -5.38 -9.25
C PHE A 75 -18.59 -5.68 -8.00
N SER A 76 -17.94 -6.85 -7.91
CA SER A 76 -17.13 -7.26 -6.74
C SER A 76 -15.80 -6.48 -6.55
N GLY A 77 -15.65 -5.27 -7.10
CA GLY A 77 -14.42 -4.47 -7.09
C GLY A 77 -14.60 -3.04 -6.57
N PHE A 78 -13.55 -2.21 -6.74
CA PHE A 78 -13.47 -0.83 -6.25
C PHE A 78 -14.67 0.04 -6.65
N SER A 79 -15.07 -0.02 -7.92
CA SER A 79 -16.14 0.81 -8.47
C SER A 79 -17.56 0.35 -8.12
N GLY A 80 -17.73 -0.89 -7.65
CA GLY A 80 -19.03 -1.47 -7.32
C GLY A 80 -19.21 -1.65 -5.82
N GLN A 81 -18.85 -2.82 -5.32
CA GLN A 81 -19.05 -3.25 -3.96
C GLN A 81 -18.33 -2.35 -2.94
N MET A 82 -17.06 -2.04 -3.20
CA MET A 82 -16.28 -1.23 -2.26
C MET A 82 -16.86 0.19 -2.18
N PHE A 83 -17.19 0.78 -3.31
CA PHE A 83 -17.90 2.05 -3.38
C PHE A 83 -19.25 2.00 -2.62
N PHE A 84 -20.04 0.93 -2.77
CA PHE A 84 -21.29 0.77 -2.01
C PHE A 84 -21.04 0.67 -0.50
N ASN A 85 -20.00 -0.06 -0.09
CA ASN A 85 -19.59 -0.15 1.31
C ASN A 85 -19.21 1.23 1.86
N GLN A 86 -18.43 2.00 1.10
CA GLN A 86 -17.96 3.32 1.52
C GLN A 86 -19.13 4.30 1.68
N ILE A 87 -20.01 4.44 0.69
CA ILE A 87 -21.16 5.35 0.80
C ILE A 87 -22.09 4.95 1.95
N TYR A 88 -22.32 3.64 2.16
CA TYR A 88 -23.16 3.16 3.25
C TYR A 88 -22.52 3.41 4.62
N ASN A 89 -21.26 3.02 4.81
CA ASN A 89 -20.58 3.18 6.10
C ASN A 89 -20.43 4.65 6.48
N GLN A 90 -20.18 5.51 5.49
CA GLN A 90 -20.13 6.96 5.66
C GLN A 90 -21.49 7.51 6.09
N ALA A 91 -22.58 7.10 5.43
CA ALA A 91 -23.95 7.51 5.80
C ALA A 91 -24.36 7.00 7.18
N ALA A 92 -24.01 5.74 7.52
CA ALA A 92 -24.26 5.15 8.82
C ALA A 92 -23.53 5.88 9.95
N TYR A 93 -22.32 6.38 9.71
CA TYR A 93 -21.55 7.13 10.70
C TYR A 93 -22.21 8.47 11.08
N VAL A 94 -22.96 9.07 10.16
CA VAL A 94 -23.60 10.39 10.37
C VAL A 94 -25.11 10.35 10.47
N ASP A 95 -25.70 9.17 10.63
CA ASP A 95 -27.14 8.93 10.70
C ASP A 95 -27.92 9.37 9.45
N MET A 96 -27.27 9.38 8.27
CA MET A 96 -27.88 9.78 6.99
C MET A 96 -28.26 8.59 6.09
N THR A 97 -28.50 7.41 6.68
CA THR A 97 -28.82 6.20 5.89
C THR A 97 -30.16 6.27 5.19
N ALA A 98 -31.13 7.04 5.73
CA ALA A 98 -32.44 7.20 5.10
C ALA A 98 -32.32 8.04 3.82
N GLU A 99 -31.61 9.16 3.90
CA GLU A 99 -31.31 10.06 2.80
C GLU A 99 -30.55 9.34 1.68
N LEU A 100 -29.54 8.52 2.05
CA LEU A 100 -28.83 7.69 1.09
C LEU A 100 -29.76 6.65 0.44
N THR A 101 -30.67 6.05 1.20
CA THR A 101 -31.62 5.05 0.67
C THR A 101 -32.57 5.67 -0.33
N ASP A 102 -33.16 6.82 0.00
CA ASP A 102 -34.08 7.54 -0.89
C ASP A 102 -33.35 8.01 -2.15
N ALA A 103 -32.15 8.57 -2.01
CA ALA A 103 -31.33 8.98 -3.14
C ALA A 103 -30.94 7.80 -4.05
N PHE A 104 -30.58 6.65 -3.47
CA PHE A 104 -30.27 5.44 -4.22
C PHE A 104 -31.50 4.93 -4.99
N LEU A 105 -32.64 4.81 -4.31
CA LEU A 105 -33.89 4.34 -4.93
C LEU A 105 -34.35 5.26 -6.06
N GLU A 106 -34.19 6.58 -5.87
CA GLU A 106 -34.50 7.56 -6.91
C GLU A 106 -33.54 7.44 -8.10
N ALA A 107 -32.24 7.30 -7.83
CA ALA A 107 -31.19 7.22 -8.85
C ALA A 107 -31.29 5.98 -9.76
N VAL A 108 -31.78 4.85 -9.24
CA VAL A 108 -31.89 3.59 -10.00
C VAL A 108 -33.21 3.42 -10.76
N GLN A 109 -34.14 4.38 -10.70
CA GLN A 109 -35.38 4.35 -11.49
C GLN A 109 -35.14 4.68 -12.96
N ILE A 110 -35.41 3.76 -13.87
CA ILE A 110 -35.32 3.97 -15.33
C ILE A 110 -36.47 4.83 -15.89
N SER A 111 -36.19 5.65 -16.91
CA SER A 111 -37.20 6.50 -17.57
C SER A 111 -38.11 5.70 -18.53
N PRO A 112 -39.44 5.90 -18.51
CA PRO A 112 -40.36 5.30 -19.48
C PRO A 112 -40.24 5.87 -20.91
N ASP A 113 -39.85 7.13 -21.07
CA ASP A 113 -40.07 7.92 -22.29
C ASP A 113 -38.80 8.18 -23.15
N GLN A 114 -37.71 7.43 -22.93
CA GLN A 114 -36.50 7.40 -23.78
C GLN A 114 -35.82 8.75 -24.14
N THR A 115 -36.07 9.85 -23.42
CA THR A 115 -35.29 11.08 -23.52
C THR A 115 -34.08 11.01 -22.58
N HIS A 116 -33.01 10.38 -23.07
CA HIS A 116 -31.89 9.94 -22.24
C HIS A 116 -31.05 11.07 -21.60
N ASP A 117 -30.99 12.27 -22.18
CA ASP A 117 -29.94 13.23 -21.82
C ASP A 117 -30.19 13.94 -20.48
N SER A 118 -31.37 14.53 -20.27
CA SER A 118 -31.70 15.24 -19.02
C SER A 118 -31.93 14.27 -17.86
N TRP A 119 -32.60 13.14 -18.11
CA TRP A 119 -32.84 12.13 -17.07
C TRP A 119 -31.53 11.55 -16.51
N THR A 120 -30.57 11.22 -17.37
CA THR A 120 -29.27 10.69 -16.92
C THR A 120 -28.50 11.71 -16.09
N GLN A 121 -28.55 12.98 -16.51
CA GLN A 121 -27.99 14.11 -15.78
C GLN A 121 -28.59 14.23 -14.38
N ASP A 122 -29.92 14.25 -14.28
CA ASP A 122 -30.64 14.43 -13.04
C ASP A 122 -30.35 13.31 -12.04
N LYS A 123 -30.38 12.04 -12.49
CA LYS A 123 -30.12 10.88 -11.63
C LYS A 123 -28.67 10.85 -11.12
N LEU A 124 -27.69 11.13 -11.97
CA LEU A 124 -26.27 11.16 -11.57
C LEU A 124 -25.97 12.34 -10.63
N ALA A 125 -26.49 13.53 -10.94
CA ALA A 125 -26.28 14.71 -10.11
C ALA A 125 -26.94 14.56 -8.75
N GLY A 126 -28.21 14.14 -8.70
CA GLY A 126 -28.94 13.95 -7.44
C GLY A 126 -28.28 12.94 -6.51
N PHE A 127 -27.80 11.80 -7.04
CA PHE A 127 -27.08 10.82 -6.23
C PHE A 127 -25.71 11.32 -5.77
N ALA A 128 -24.98 11.99 -6.66
CA ALA A 128 -23.69 12.60 -6.35
C ALA A 128 -23.80 13.65 -5.24
N ASP A 129 -24.85 14.47 -5.24
CA ASP A 129 -25.04 15.53 -4.26
C ASP A 129 -25.28 14.97 -2.85
N VAL A 130 -26.05 13.88 -2.73
CA VAL A 130 -26.23 13.20 -1.44
C VAL A 130 -24.92 12.59 -0.95
N ILE A 131 -24.11 11.97 -1.83
CA ILE A 131 -22.79 11.46 -1.44
C ILE A 131 -21.89 12.58 -0.94
N ARG A 132 -21.83 13.73 -1.64
CA ARG A 132 -21.03 14.89 -1.23
C ARG A 132 -21.50 15.47 0.10
N GLN A 133 -22.81 15.57 0.29
CA GLN A 133 -23.40 16.08 1.53
C GLN A 133 -23.05 15.16 2.71
N THR A 134 -23.27 13.86 2.55
CA THR A 134 -22.91 12.86 3.57
C THR A 134 -21.40 12.89 3.84
N GLN A 135 -20.57 13.05 2.81
CA GLN A 135 -19.11 13.10 2.96
C GLN A 135 -18.69 14.31 3.77
N LYS A 136 -19.24 15.49 3.46
CA LYS A 136 -18.99 16.72 4.19
C LYS A 136 -19.33 16.57 5.68
N VAL A 137 -20.52 16.09 6.00
CA VAL A 137 -20.96 15.90 7.39
C VAL A 137 -20.11 14.85 8.11
N ALA A 138 -19.69 13.78 7.41
CA ALA A 138 -18.84 12.74 7.97
C ALA A 138 -17.45 13.25 8.32
N LEU A 139 -16.83 14.01 7.43
CA LEU A 139 -15.54 14.65 7.67
C LEU A 139 -15.61 15.65 8.84
N GLU A 140 -16.67 16.47 8.90
CA GLU A 140 -16.91 17.39 10.01
C GLU A 140 -17.07 16.67 11.37
N LYS A 141 -17.58 15.44 11.37
CA LYS A 141 -17.70 14.58 12.57
C LYS A 141 -16.46 13.73 12.87
N GLY A 142 -15.39 13.82 12.07
CA GLY A 142 -14.14 13.08 12.29
C GLY A 142 -14.07 11.71 11.62
N TYR A 143 -14.88 11.45 10.60
CA TYR A 143 -14.75 10.25 9.77
C TYR A 143 -13.45 10.30 8.95
N PRO A 144 -12.66 9.21 8.86
CA PRO A 144 -11.39 9.24 8.13
C PRO A 144 -11.58 9.56 6.63
N SER A 145 -10.83 10.54 6.13
CA SER A 145 -10.84 10.97 4.71
C SER A 145 -10.57 9.80 3.75
N GLN A 146 -9.64 8.91 4.11
CA GLN A 146 -9.28 7.74 3.30
C GLN A 146 -10.42 6.70 3.17
N LYS A 147 -11.43 6.74 4.05
CA LYS A 147 -12.59 5.83 4.03
C LYS A 147 -13.79 6.41 3.27
N CYS A 148 -13.72 7.66 2.82
CA CYS A 148 -14.78 8.29 2.03
C CYS A 148 -14.87 7.73 0.61
N ALA A 149 -16.09 7.70 0.08
CA ALA A 149 -16.34 7.17 -1.26
C ALA A 149 -15.88 8.15 -2.35
N SER A 150 -15.19 7.64 -3.39
CA SER A 150 -14.81 8.48 -4.54
C SER A 150 -15.97 8.62 -5.52
N ILE A 151 -16.47 9.84 -5.69
CA ILE A 151 -17.63 10.15 -6.54
C ILE A 151 -17.45 9.77 -8.02
N LYS A 152 -16.20 9.55 -8.44
CA LYS A 152 -15.85 9.13 -9.80
C LYS A 152 -16.47 7.78 -10.20
N PHE A 153 -16.86 6.96 -9.23
CA PHE A 153 -17.45 5.64 -9.48
C PHE A 153 -18.97 5.65 -9.64
N THR A 154 -19.62 6.79 -9.38
CA THR A 154 -21.08 6.94 -9.45
C THR A 154 -21.67 6.52 -10.80
N THR A 155 -21.03 6.86 -11.92
CA THR A 155 -21.53 6.51 -13.26
C THR A 155 -21.52 5.00 -13.51
N PHE A 156 -20.41 4.32 -13.18
CA PHE A 156 -20.36 2.85 -13.23
C PHE A 156 -21.41 2.24 -12.29
N PHE A 157 -21.45 2.71 -11.05
CA PHE A 157 -22.33 2.19 -10.01
C PHE A 157 -23.81 2.24 -10.41
N LEU A 158 -24.30 3.39 -10.88
CA LEU A 158 -25.70 3.51 -11.32
C LEU A 158 -25.98 2.76 -12.62
N SER A 159 -25.07 2.80 -13.59
CA SER A 159 -25.24 2.06 -14.85
C SER A 159 -25.33 0.55 -14.65
N PHE A 160 -24.71 0.01 -13.59
CA PHE A 160 -24.88 -1.37 -13.19
C PHE A 160 -26.36 -1.68 -12.84
N PHE A 161 -26.99 -0.87 -12.00
CA PHE A 161 -28.40 -1.08 -11.61
C PHE A 161 -29.39 -0.76 -12.74
N TRP A 162 -29.08 0.18 -13.63
CA TRP A 162 -29.88 0.40 -14.83
C TRP A 162 -29.77 -0.79 -15.78
N GLY A 163 -28.56 -1.31 -15.98
CA GLY A 163 -28.32 -2.51 -16.75
C GLY A 163 -29.05 -3.72 -16.17
N LEU A 164 -29.07 -3.91 -14.85
CA LEU A 164 -29.87 -4.98 -14.23
C LEU A 164 -31.36 -4.93 -14.61
N GLN A 165 -31.89 -3.75 -14.94
CA GLN A 165 -33.29 -3.60 -15.34
C GLN A 165 -33.48 -3.73 -16.85
N ASP A 166 -32.56 -3.17 -17.65
CA ASP A 166 -32.62 -3.23 -19.12
C ASP A 166 -31.23 -3.00 -19.75
N LEU A 167 -30.49 -4.09 -20.00
CA LEU A 167 -29.16 -4.05 -20.60
C LEU A 167 -29.13 -3.58 -22.06
N GLU A 168 -30.22 -3.76 -22.79
CA GLU A 168 -30.25 -3.39 -24.22
C GLU A 168 -30.30 -1.87 -24.36
N HIS A 169 -31.01 -1.18 -23.45
CA HIS A 169 -31.11 0.27 -23.46
C HIS A 169 -30.07 0.94 -22.56
N TYR A 170 -29.67 0.32 -21.44
CA TYR A 170 -28.76 0.88 -20.45
C TYR A 170 -27.50 -0.01 -20.30
N PRO A 171 -26.52 0.12 -21.20
CA PRO A 171 -25.30 -0.65 -21.13
C PRO A 171 -24.48 -0.27 -19.89
N ILE A 172 -23.89 -1.26 -19.23
CA ILE A 172 -23.04 -1.00 -18.07
C ILE A 172 -21.76 -0.26 -18.50
N TYR A 173 -21.42 0.82 -17.79
CA TYR A 173 -20.30 1.72 -18.07
C TYR A 173 -18.95 1.13 -17.63
N TYR A 174 -18.57 -0.02 -18.19
CA TYR A 174 -17.32 -0.72 -17.84
C TYR A 174 -16.07 0.00 -18.36
N LYS A 175 -15.00 -0.02 -17.55
CA LYS A 175 -13.66 0.44 -17.95
C LYS A 175 -13.17 -0.24 -19.24
N ALA A 176 -13.18 -1.57 -19.27
CA ALA A 176 -12.75 -2.37 -20.44
C ALA A 176 -13.51 -2.00 -21.73
N ALA A 177 -14.82 -1.75 -21.62
CA ALA A 177 -15.62 -1.35 -22.77
C ALA A 177 -15.25 0.04 -23.27
N ARG A 178 -14.97 0.99 -22.36
CA ARG A 178 -14.49 2.33 -22.73
C ARG A 178 -13.13 2.28 -23.41
N GLU A 179 -12.19 1.51 -22.86
CA GLU A 179 -10.84 1.36 -23.42
C GLU A 179 -10.87 0.78 -24.83
N ALA A 180 -11.64 -0.28 -25.04
CA ALA A 180 -11.81 -0.87 -26.37
C ALA A 180 -12.52 0.07 -27.35
N LEU A 181 -13.52 0.85 -26.92
CA LEU A 181 -14.16 1.88 -27.75
C LEU A 181 -13.19 3.00 -28.14
N THR A 182 -12.32 3.42 -27.21
CA THR A 182 -11.24 4.37 -27.50
C THR A 182 -10.25 3.78 -28.50
N TYR A 183 -9.85 2.52 -28.32
CA TYR A 183 -8.92 1.82 -29.23
C TYR A 183 -9.43 1.77 -30.68
N PHE A 184 -10.73 1.59 -30.86
CA PHE A 184 -11.36 1.62 -32.19
C PHE A 184 -11.69 3.04 -32.69
N GLY A 185 -11.44 4.07 -31.86
CA GLY A 185 -11.65 5.48 -32.21
C GLY A 185 -13.11 5.95 -32.12
N TYR A 186 -14.00 5.20 -31.46
CA TYR A 186 -15.39 5.63 -31.28
C TYR A 186 -15.55 6.63 -30.13
N ASP A 187 -14.85 6.41 -29.01
CA ASP A 187 -14.89 7.29 -27.83
C ASP A 187 -13.47 7.71 -27.42
N PRO A 188 -12.81 8.61 -28.18
CA PRO A 188 -11.44 9.05 -27.90
C PRO A 188 -11.32 9.73 -26.53
N ASP A 189 -12.36 10.41 -26.08
CA ASP A 189 -12.42 11.12 -24.80
C ASP A 189 -12.89 10.22 -23.63
N GLY A 190 -13.15 8.93 -23.89
CA GLY A 190 -13.76 7.99 -22.94
C GLY A 190 -12.87 7.63 -21.73
N ARG A 191 -11.56 7.91 -21.82
CA ARG A 191 -10.56 7.63 -20.77
C ARG A 191 -10.56 8.68 -19.65
N ASP A 192 -10.84 9.95 -19.97
CA ASP A 192 -10.47 11.09 -19.11
C ASP A 192 -11.58 11.61 -18.18
N LYS A 193 -12.79 11.02 -18.24
CA LYS A 193 -13.95 11.49 -17.45
C LYS A 193 -14.76 10.32 -16.85
N PRO A 194 -14.32 9.72 -15.72
CA PRO A 194 -15.03 8.60 -15.07
C PRO A 194 -16.38 8.99 -14.45
N PHE A 195 -16.60 10.28 -14.19
CA PHE A 195 -17.86 10.86 -13.74
C PHE A 195 -18.26 12.03 -14.61
N ASP A 196 -19.19 11.80 -15.52
CA ASP A 196 -19.88 12.82 -16.30
C ASP A 196 -21.10 12.16 -16.96
N SER A 197 -22.29 12.74 -16.77
CA SER A 197 -23.51 12.29 -17.43
C SER A 197 -23.38 12.32 -18.95
N SER A 198 -22.65 13.31 -19.47
CA SER A 198 -22.36 13.38 -20.90
C SER A 198 -21.44 12.24 -21.36
N ALA A 199 -20.56 11.72 -20.49
CA ALA A 199 -19.69 10.59 -20.81
C ALA A 199 -20.46 9.28 -20.90
N TYR A 200 -21.45 9.04 -20.02
CA TYR A 200 -22.32 7.87 -20.12
C TYR A 200 -23.15 7.87 -21.42
N LEU A 201 -23.68 9.03 -21.78
CA LEU A 201 -24.48 9.20 -23.01
C LEU A 201 -23.62 9.03 -24.26
N ARG A 202 -22.41 9.62 -24.27
CA ARG A 202 -21.43 9.40 -25.34
C ARG A 202 -21.08 7.92 -25.48
N PHE A 203 -20.75 7.25 -24.37
CA PHE A 203 -20.44 5.81 -24.37
C PHE A 203 -21.59 4.98 -24.94
N THR A 204 -22.82 5.24 -24.50
CA THR A 204 -24.01 4.50 -24.98
C THR A 204 -24.22 4.72 -26.48
N ARG A 205 -24.01 5.94 -26.97
CA ARG A 205 -24.09 6.26 -28.40
C ARG A 205 -23.01 5.53 -29.19
N CYS A 206 -21.76 5.61 -28.74
CA CYS A 206 -20.62 4.95 -29.37
C CYS A 206 -20.79 3.43 -29.44
N LEU A 207 -21.28 2.83 -28.36
CA LEU A 207 -21.53 1.39 -28.30
C LEU A 207 -22.63 0.96 -29.29
N ARG A 208 -23.73 1.73 -29.39
CA ARG A 208 -24.80 1.46 -30.37
C ARG A 208 -24.30 1.65 -31.81
N THR A 209 -23.49 2.67 -32.07
CA THR A 209 -22.86 2.87 -33.38
C THR A 209 -21.98 1.68 -33.76
N LEU A 210 -21.12 1.21 -32.83
CA LEU A 210 -20.30 0.03 -33.05
C LEU A 210 -21.16 -1.22 -33.32
N ARG A 211 -22.23 -1.43 -32.55
CA ARG A 211 -23.18 -2.55 -32.75
C ARG A 211 -23.73 -2.59 -34.18
N ASP A 212 -24.19 -1.44 -34.66
CA ASP A 212 -24.79 -1.33 -35.99
C ASP A 212 -23.73 -1.57 -37.09
N GLU A 213 -22.50 -1.11 -36.88
CA GLU A 213 -21.38 -1.35 -37.80
C GLU A 213 -20.91 -2.81 -37.81
N MET A 214 -20.76 -3.44 -36.63
CA MET A 214 -20.47 -4.87 -36.52
C MET A 214 -21.53 -5.71 -37.22
N SER A 215 -22.80 -5.30 -37.10
CA SER A 215 -23.91 -6.01 -37.75
C SER A 215 -23.84 -5.94 -39.27
N ARG A 216 -23.52 -4.78 -39.84
CA ARG A 216 -23.30 -4.63 -41.28
C ARG A 216 -22.10 -5.43 -41.78
N LEU A 217 -21.01 -5.47 -41.02
CA LEU A 217 -19.77 -6.14 -41.41
C LEU A 217 -19.85 -7.67 -41.36
N THR A 218 -20.72 -8.22 -40.51
CA THR A 218 -20.83 -9.67 -40.28
C THR A 218 -22.08 -10.29 -40.88
N ASP A 219 -23.00 -9.48 -41.42
CA ASP A 219 -24.34 -9.90 -41.84
C ASP A 219 -25.10 -10.66 -40.73
N LYS A 220 -24.81 -10.31 -39.47
CA LYS A 220 -25.41 -10.87 -38.24
C LYS A 220 -25.98 -9.72 -37.42
N VAL A 221 -27.13 -9.91 -36.78
CA VAL A 221 -27.63 -8.94 -35.79
C VAL A 221 -26.88 -9.13 -34.47
N TRP A 222 -26.22 -8.06 -33.99
CA TRP A 222 -25.57 -8.03 -32.67
C TRP A 222 -26.46 -7.30 -31.65
N SER A 223 -26.60 -7.89 -30.46
CA SER A 223 -27.21 -7.25 -29.29
C SER A 223 -26.20 -6.39 -28.53
N VAL A 224 -26.66 -5.44 -27.70
CA VAL A 224 -25.76 -4.63 -26.86
C VAL A 224 -24.90 -5.50 -25.92
N PRO A 225 -25.46 -6.53 -25.24
CA PRO A 225 -24.67 -7.51 -24.50
C PRO A 225 -23.56 -8.18 -25.31
N GLU A 226 -23.83 -8.64 -26.53
CA GLU A 226 -22.82 -9.28 -27.38
C GLU A 226 -21.68 -8.32 -27.76
N VAL A 227 -22.00 -7.05 -27.99
CA VAL A 227 -20.99 -6.01 -28.23
C VAL A 227 -20.15 -5.77 -26.98
N GLN A 228 -20.74 -5.78 -25.78
CA GLN A 228 -19.98 -5.67 -24.54
C GLN A 228 -19.04 -6.87 -24.32
N HIS A 229 -19.45 -8.09 -24.67
CA HIS A 229 -18.57 -9.27 -24.63
C HIS A 229 -17.42 -9.16 -25.64
N PHE A 230 -17.70 -8.68 -26.84
CA PHE A 230 -16.67 -8.40 -27.84
C PHE A 230 -15.67 -7.34 -27.35
N LEU A 231 -16.15 -6.22 -26.81
CA LEU A 231 -15.29 -5.17 -26.28
C LEU A 231 -14.44 -5.66 -25.10
N PHE A 232 -15.00 -6.52 -24.25
CA PHE A 232 -14.25 -7.18 -23.18
C PHE A 232 -13.16 -8.13 -23.73
N TYR A 233 -13.49 -8.93 -24.74
CA TYR A 233 -12.53 -9.79 -25.46
C TYR A 233 -11.37 -8.98 -26.05
N VAL A 234 -11.69 -7.85 -26.68
CA VAL A 234 -10.72 -6.92 -27.25
C VAL A 234 -9.86 -6.34 -26.15
N SER A 235 -10.44 -5.71 -25.11
CA SER A 235 -9.69 -5.08 -24.01
C SER A 235 -8.71 -6.05 -23.33
N ARG A 236 -9.13 -7.29 -23.06
CA ARG A 236 -8.23 -8.29 -22.46
C ARG A 236 -7.01 -8.63 -23.31
N ARG A 237 -7.15 -8.58 -24.63
CA ARG A 237 -6.06 -8.88 -25.57
C ARG A 237 -5.37 -7.60 -26.05
N LEU A 238 -5.97 -6.42 -25.84
CA LEU A 238 -5.31 -5.14 -25.93
C LEU A 238 -4.29 -5.00 -24.81
N GLU A 239 -4.55 -5.47 -23.59
CA GLU A 239 -3.52 -5.55 -22.54
C GLU A 239 -2.28 -6.36 -23.01
N ASP A 240 -2.48 -7.39 -23.84
CA ASP A 240 -1.41 -8.19 -24.45
C ASP A 240 -0.76 -7.52 -25.69
N THR A 241 -1.42 -6.54 -26.34
CA THR A 241 -0.97 -5.92 -27.62
C THR A 241 -0.53 -4.44 -27.47
N GLU A 242 -1.07 -3.70 -26.51
CA GLU A 242 -0.82 -2.28 -26.18
C GLU A 242 0.35 -2.09 -25.20
N MET A 243 1.05 -3.16 -24.81
CA MET A 243 2.43 -3.07 -24.30
C MET A 243 3.38 -2.35 -25.30
N ILE A 244 2.95 -2.16 -26.56
CA ILE A 244 3.81 -1.65 -27.64
C ILE A 244 3.43 -0.22 -28.12
N GLU A 245 2.21 0.31 -27.93
CA GLU A 245 1.83 1.62 -28.54
C GLU A 245 0.85 2.48 -27.69
N SER A 246 1.36 3.60 -27.13
CA SER A 246 0.65 4.84 -26.66
C SER A 246 -0.25 4.77 -25.40
N GLY A 247 -0.17 5.62 -24.37
CA GLY A 247 0.45 6.93 -24.21
C GLY A 247 -0.54 8.10 -24.41
N ASP A 248 -1.40 8.40 -23.43
CA ASP A 248 -1.87 9.77 -23.18
C ASP A 248 -2.04 10.02 -21.67
N THR A 249 -1.53 11.15 -21.22
CA THR A 249 -1.25 11.48 -19.83
C THR A 249 -1.47 12.98 -19.67
N GLY A 250 -2.22 13.39 -18.64
CA GLY A 250 -2.41 14.80 -18.30
C GLY A 250 -1.06 15.54 -18.26
N ASN A 251 -0.98 16.65 -18.99
CA ASN A 251 0.10 17.64 -18.98
C ASN A 251 1.56 17.14 -18.96
N LEU A 252 1.83 15.98 -19.53
CA LEU A 252 3.19 15.44 -19.67
C LEU A 252 3.96 16.02 -20.87
N ARG A 253 3.29 16.79 -21.74
CA ARG A 253 3.86 17.33 -22.99
C ARG A 253 4.78 18.55 -22.81
N GLU A 254 4.71 19.26 -21.68
CA GLU A 254 5.46 20.51 -21.49
C GLU A 254 6.73 20.34 -20.61
N SER A 255 6.77 19.33 -19.73
CA SER A 255 7.95 19.07 -18.89
C SER A 255 8.93 18.10 -19.55
N ARG A 256 10.09 18.62 -19.99
CA ARG A 256 11.20 17.83 -20.55
C ARG A 256 11.71 16.74 -19.60
N ALA A 257 11.66 16.98 -18.29
CA ALA A 257 12.09 16.04 -17.26
C ALA A 257 11.07 14.90 -17.07
N ALA A 258 9.77 15.22 -17.05
CA ALA A 258 8.71 14.19 -16.98
C ALA A 258 8.76 13.25 -18.20
N GLN A 259 9.04 13.78 -19.39
CA GLN A 259 9.22 12.97 -20.61
C GLN A 259 10.43 12.03 -20.53
N ARG A 260 11.55 12.50 -19.96
CA ARG A 260 12.74 11.67 -19.73
C ARG A 260 12.46 10.57 -18.71
N LEU A 261 11.65 10.86 -17.68
CA LEU A 261 11.24 9.88 -16.67
C LEU A 261 10.31 8.80 -17.24
N VAL A 262 9.28 9.19 -17.98
CA VAL A 262 8.40 8.23 -18.67
C VAL A 262 9.20 7.36 -19.63
N ARG A 263 10.14 7.96 -20.37
CA ARG A 263 11.01 7.21 -21.26
C ARG A 263 11.87 6.20 -20.48
N LEU A 264 12.48 6.63 -19.38
CA LEU A 264 13.32 5.77 -18.55
C LEU A 264 12.54 4.61 -17.90
N LEU A 265 11.31 4.86 -17.44
CA LEU A 265 10.41 3.83 -16.92
C LEU A 265 10.01 2.82 -18.01
N ARG A 266 9.70 3.30 -19.21
CA ARG A 266 9.38 2.45 -20.37
C ARG A 266 10.58 1.63 -20.85
N GLU A 267 11.80 2.19 -20.80
CA GLU A 267 13.04 1.47 -21.11
C GLU A 267 13.26 0.26 -20.19
N HIS A 268 12.61 0.21 -19.03
CA HIS A 268 12.63 -0.90 -18.07
C HIS A 268 11.28 -1.64 -17.94
N ASN A 269 10.49 -1.72 -19.02
CA ASN A 269 9.24 -2.49 -19.12
C ASN A 269 8.07 -2.08 -18.19
N PHE A 270 8.07 -0.86 -17.64
CA PHE A 270 6.91 -0.36 -16.92
C PHE A 270 5.88 0.26 -17.86
N ILE A 271 4.63 -0.17 -17.75
CA ILE A 271 3.51 0.50 -18.41
C ILE A 271 3.03 1.63 -17.51
N VAL A 272 3.37 2.88 -17.83
CA VAL A 272 2.82 4.04 -17.13
C VAL A 272 1.34 4.19 -17.49
N SER A 273 0.46 3.88 -16.54
CA SER A 273 -1.00 3.87 -16.70
C SER A 273 -1.63 5.25 -16.53
N TYR A 274 -1.03 6.11 -15.71
CA TYR A 274 -1.32 7.55 -15.68
C TYR A 274 -0.17 8.32 -15.04
N ALA A 275 -0.06 9.60 -15.39
CA ALA A 275 0.72 10.54 -14.63
C ALA A 275 -0.08 11.82 -14.36
N GLU A 276 -0.06 12.28 -13.12
CA GLU A 276 -0.75 13.50 -12.69
C GLU A 276 0.16 14.34 -11.79
N GLU A 277 0.04 15.66 -11.94
CA GLU A 277 0.52 16.62 -10.96
C GLU A 277 -0.49 16.64 -9.80
N VAL A 278 -0.03 16.41 -8.57
CA VAL A 278 -0.88 16.29 -7.40
C VAL A 278 -0.99 17.66 -6.72
N GLU A 279 -2.16 18.31 -6.84
CA GLU A 279 -2.44 19.62 -6.21
C GLU A 279 -2.63 19.54 -4.69
N SER A 280 -2.99 18.37 -4.15
CA SER A 280 -3.06 18.14 -2.70
C SER A 280 -2.53 16.77 -2.33
N VAL A 281 -1.52 16.80 -1.47
CA VAL A 281 -0.73 15.65 -1.04
C VAL A 281 -1.59 14.79 -0.10
N PRO A 282 -1.73 13.47 -0.35
CA PRO A 282 -2.48 12.61 0.55
C PRO A 282 -1.78 12.53 1.92
N ASP A 283 -2.58 12.31 2.99
CA ASP A 283 -2.15 12.45 4.40
C ASP A 283 -1.01 11.51 4.82
N ASP A 284 -0.69 10.52 3.99
CA ASP A 284 0.36 9.51 4.17
C ASP A 284 1.74 9.97 3.65
N VAL A 285 1.80 11.09 2.94
CA VAL A 285 3.05 11.68 2.46
C VAL A 285 3.52 12.76 3.46
N PRO A 286 4.78 12.72 3.93
CA PRO A 286 5.29 13.62 4.96
C PRO A 286 5.04 15.10 4.66
N GLU A 287 4.75 15.86 5.71
CA GLU A 287 4.31 17.27 5.65
C GLU A 287 5.30 18.19 4.90
N GLU A 288 6.58 17.83 4.88
CA GLU A 288 7.66 18.50 4.14
C GLU A 288 7.53 18.47 2.61
N PHE A 289 6.62 17.66 2.06
CA PHE A 289 6.36 17.55 0.62
C PHE A 289 5.09 18.29 0.16
N ARG A 290 4.33 18.91 1.08
CA ARG A 290 3.03 19.56 0.78
C ARG A 290 3.10 20.79 -0.14
N ASN A 291 4.26 21.45 -0.20
CA ASN A 291 4.48 22.65 -0.99
C ASN A 291 5.35 22.39 -2.23
N LYS A 292 5.45 21.12 -2.67
CA LYS A 292 6.28 20.73 -3.81
C LYS A 292 5.40 20.15 -4.93
N ILE A 293 5.77 20.35 -6.19
CA ILE A 293 5.15 19.69 -7.35
C ILE A 293 5.38 18.20 -7.23
N ILE A 294 4.30 17.43 -7.18
CA ILE A 294 4.34 15.98 -7.07
C ILE A 294 3.81 15.36 -8.34
N TRP A 295 4.63 14.58 -9.02
CA TRP A 295 4.20 13.74 -10.11
C TRP A 295 3.94 12.33 -9.61
N ARG A 296 2.70 11.90 -9.67
CA ARG A 296 2.35 10.50 -9.41
C ARG A 296 2.30 9.76 -10.73
N PHE A 297 3.14 8.74 -10.89
CA PHE A 297 3.06 7.79 -12.00
C PHE A 297 2.58 6.46 -11.45
N ALA A 298 1.43 5.98 -11.90
CA ALA A 298 1.12 4.57 -11.70
C ALA A 298 1.66 3.80 -12.89
N GLY A 299 2.21 2.62 -12.63
CA GLY A 299 2.53 1.70 -13.71
C GLY A 299 2.50 0.25 -13.28
N THR A 300 2.30 -0.62 -14.26
CA THR A 300 2.25 -2.07 -14.03
C THR A 300 3.51 -2.74 -14.54
N GLU A 301 3.95 -3.75 -13.80
CA GLU A 301 5.01 -4.69 -14.15
C GLU A 301 4.45 -6.10 -13.92
N GLY A 302 4.13 -6.81 -15.01
CA GLY A 302 3.35 -8.05 -14.92
C GLY A 302 1.97 -7.82 -14.29
N GLU A 303 1.61 -8.61 -13.27
CA GLU A 303 0.34 -8.49 -12.53
C GLU A 303 0.40 -7.48 -11.35
N THR A 304 1.58 -6.89 -11.07
CA THR A 304 1.78 -6.04 -9.89
C THR A 304 1.66 -4.56 -10.24
N THR A 305 0.82 -3.84 -9.51
CA THR A 305 0.67 -2.38 -9.65
C THR A 305 1.68 -1.67 -8.75
N CYS A 306 2.51 -0.83 -9.35
CA CYS A 306 3.44 0.04 -8.64
C CYS A 306 3.02 1.50 -8.82
N ALA A 307 3.07 2.28 -7.75
CA ALA A 307 2.88 3.73 -7.79
C ALA A 307 4.21 4.41 -7.47
N TYR A 308 4.67 5.27 -8.37
CA TYR A 308 5.85 6.09 -8.19
C TYR A 308 5.39 7.52 -7.90
N VAL A 309 5.82 8.06 -6.77
CA VAL A 309 5.55 9.45 -6.38
C VAL A 309 6.86 10.20 -6.49
N PHE A 310 6.94 11.13 -7.43
CA PHE A 310 8.09 12.00 -7.63
C PHE A 310 7.77 13.36 -7.07
N VAL A 311 8.65 13.91 -6.25
CA VAL A 311 8.51 15.26 -5.69
C VAL A 311 9.63 16.11 -6.27
N TRP A 312 9.26 17.22 -6.89
CA TRP A 312 10.22 18.10 -7.57
C TRP A 312 9.77 19.56 -7.52
N ASP A 313 10.23 20.33 -6.53
CA ASP A 313 10.04 21.79 -6.55
C ASP A 313 10.96 22.55 -5.60
N MET A 314 12.26 22.27 -5.73
CA MET A 314 13.29 23.24 -5.36
C MET A 314 14.32 23.23 -6.49
N PRO A 315 15.06 24.33 -6.76
CA PRO A 315 16.14 24.36 -7.75
C PRO A 315 17.32 23.38 -7.49
N SER A 316 17.18 22.41 -6.59
CA SER A 316 18.29 21.65 -5.98
C SER A 316 17.92 20.25 -5.44
N GLU A 317 16.68 19.76 -5.57
CA GLU A 317 16.28 18.46 -5.00
C GLU A 317 15.29 17.70 -5.89
N TYR A 318 15.64 16.47 -6.25
CA TYR A 318 14.80 15.49 -6.94
C TYR A 318 14.53 14.33 -5.99
N ILE A 319 13.26 14.01 -5.76
CA ILE A 319 12.85 12.93 -4.86
C ILE A 319 11.91 12.00 -5.61
N CYS A 320 12.14 10.70 -5.51
CA CYS A 320 11.24 9.66 -5.99
C CYS A 320 10.98 8.71 -4.82
N THR A 321 9.72 8.36 -4.61
CA THR A 321 9.33 7.31 -3.70
C THR A 321 8.52 6.29 -4.48
N VAL A 322 8.95 5.03 -4.40
CA VAL A 322 8.28 3.92 -5.05
C VAL A 322 7.39 3.22 -4.04
N TYR A 323 6.16 2.98 -4.42
CA TYR A 323 5.16 2.26 -3.66
C TYR A 323 4.69 1.04 -4.47
N GLU A 324 4.40 -0.04 -3.77
CA GLU A 324 3.70 -1.22 -4.27
C GLU A 324 2.28 -1.20 -3.72
N GLU A 325 1.30 -1.39 -4.59
CA GLU A 325 -0.09 -1.52 -4.18
C GLU A 325 -0.41 -3.00 -3.99
N ASN A 326 -0.85 -3.40 -2.79
CA ASN A 326 -1.25 -4.78 -2.54
C ASN A 326 -2.65 -5.09 -3.14
N GLU A 327 -3.08 -6.35 -3.07
CA GLU A 327 -4.40 -6.79 -3.60
C GLU A 327 -5.60 -6.07 -2.94
N GLU A 328 -5.40 -5.42 -1.80
CA GLU A 328 -6.40 -4.67 -1.03
C GLU A 328 -6.33 -3.15 -1.27
N GLY A 329 -5.41 -2.67 -2.12
CA GLY A 329 -5.26 -1.24 -2.45
C GLY A 329 -4.41 -0.43 -1.47
N PHE A 330 -3.73 -1.08 -0.52
CA PHE A 330 -2.80 -0.39 0.37
C PHE A 330 -1.44 -0.19 -0.31
N LEU A 331 -0.94 1.04 -0.22
CA LEU A 331 0.38 1.41 -0.71
C LEU A 331 1.45 1.07 0.33
N ARG A 332 2.34 0.15 -0.02
CA ARG A 332 3.56 -0.16 0.73
C ARG A 332 4.73 0.57 0.10
N ARG A 333 5.42 1.43 0.84
CA ARG A 333 6.66 2.07 0.37
C ARG A 333 7.75 1.01 0.14
N LEU A 334 8.27 0.92 -1.08
CA LEU A 334 9.34 -0.01 -1.47
C LEU A 334 10.73 0.64 -1.39
N HIS A 335 10.87 1.85 -1.91
CA HIS A 335 12.16 2.50 -2.06
C HIS A 335 12.03 4.02 -2.20
N SER A 336 13.13 4.74 -1.98
CA SER A 336 13.16 6.18 -2.17
C SER A 336 14.51 6.63 -2.68
N ILE A 337 14.50 7.36 -3.79
CA ILE A 337 15.68 7.86 -4.49
C ILE A 337 15.65 9.37 -4.39
N GLU A 338 16.73 9.96 -3.90
CA GLU A 338 16.82 11.42 -3.87
C GLU A 338 18.20 11.87 -4.32
N ALA A 339 18.25 13.01 -4.99
CA ALA A 339 19.43 13.55 -5.63
C ALA A 339 19.32 15.07 -5.84
N GLU A 340 20.45 15.75 -5.89
CA GLU A 340 20.48 17.22 -5.95
C GLU A 340 20.31 17.77 -7.37
N ASP A 341 20.56 16.94 -8.38
CA ASP A 341 20.48 17.31 -9.79
C ASP A 341 19.83 16.21 -10.66
N GLU A 342 19.28 16.62 -11.81
CA GLU A 342 18.52 15.74 -12.71
C GLU A 342 19.36 14.55 -13.20
N ARG A 343 20.66 14.76 -13.44
CA ARG A 343 21.53 13.72 -14.03
C ARG A 343 21.84 12.65 -13.00
N THR A 344 22.20 13.04 -11.79
CA THR A 344 22.42 12.10 -10.68
C THR A 344 21.13 11.35 -10.35
N PHE A 345 20.01 12.07 -10.34
CA PHE A 345 18.68 11.50 -10.14
C PHE A 345 18.34 10.42 -11.17
N LEU A 346 18.41 10.75 -12.46
CA LEU A 346 18.13 9.82 -13.54
C LEU A 346 19.08 8.63 -13.53
N THR A 347 20.34 8.83 -13.12
CA THR A 347 21.31 7.73 -12.96
C THR A 347 20.91 6.80 -11.82
N LYS A 348 20.58 7.33 -10.64
CA LYS A 348 20.14 6.51 -9.49
C LYS A 348 18.82 5.79 -9.78
N LEU A 349 17.87 6.46 -10.44
CA LEU A 349 16.60 5.87 -10.88
C LEU A 349 16.81 4.81 -11.96
N HIS A 350 17.67 5.07 -12.95
CA HIS A 350 18.03 4.06 -13.94
C HIS A 350 18.65 2.83 -13.28
N VAL A 351 19.56 3.03 -12.32
CA VAL A 351 20.18 1.95 -11.54
C VAL A 351 19.11 1.17 -10.76
N TYR A 352 18.16 1.84 -10.12
CA TYR A 352 17.05 1.19 -9.43
C TYR A 352 16.14 0.39 -10.39
N LEU A 353 15.72 0.97 -11.51
CA LEU A 353 14.85 0.31 -12.48
C LEU A 353 15.57 -0.87 -13.18
N SER A 354 16.85 -0.71 -13.49
CA SER A 354 17.72 -1.78 -14.00
C SER A 354 17.93 -2.92 -13.02
N ARG A 355 17.77 -2.65 -11.71
CA ARG A 355 17.80 -3.65 -10.64
C ARG A 355 16.46 -4.36 -10.46
N LYS A 356 15.35 -3.76 -10.93
CA LYS A 356 13.99 -4.21 -10.64
C LYS A 356 13.42 -5.17 -11.70
N GLY A 357 13.81 -5.02 -12.97
CA GLY A 357 13.63 -6.06 -14.01
C GLY A 357 14.45 -7.34 -13.78
N ASP A 358 15.00 -7.46 -12.57
CA ASP A 358 15.84 -8.53 -12.09
C ASP A 358 15.23 -8.98 -10.75
N GLU A 359 14.02 -9.54 -10.77
CA GLU A 359 13.52 -10.37 -9.65
C GLU A 359 14.45 -11.57 -9.35
N ARG A 360 15.51 -11.74 -10.16
CA ARG A 360 16.66 -12.62 -9.93
C ARG A 360 17.86 -11.91 -9.27
N ARG A 361 17.89 -10.58 -9.15
CA ARG A 361 18.95 -9.85 -8.45
C ARG A 361 18.69 -9.86 -6.96
N GLN A 362 19.50 -10.67 -6.29
CA GLN A 362 19.51 -10.75 -4.85
C GLN A 362 19.89 -9.39 -4.25
N TYR A 363 19.13 -8.90 -3.27
CA TYR A 363 19.55 -7.82 -2.39
C TYR A 363 20.79 -8.28 -1.63
N THR A 364 21.91 -7.63 -1.92
CA THR A 364 23.22 -8.10 -1.46
C THR A 364 23.67 -7.37 -0.20
N LEU A 365 24.70 -7.94 0.43
CA LEU A 365 25.44 -7.27 1.49
C LEU A 365 25.99 -5.89 1.06
N GLY A 366 26.37 -5.75 -0.21
CA GLY A 366 26.83 -4.47 -0.75
C GLY A 366 25.73 -3.42 -0.82
N ASP A 367 24.50 -3.83 -1.16
CA ASP A 367 23.35 -2.92 -1.17
C ASP A 367 23.00 -2.46 0.25
N ALA A 368 23.05 -3.37 1.24
CA ALA A 368 22.85 -3.01 2.63
C ALA A 368 23.92 -2.08 3.19
N ALA A 369 25.20 -2.27 2.82
CA ALA A 369 26.29 -1.37 3.21
C ALA A 369 26.06 0.05 2.68
N VAL A 370 25.59 0.19 1.43
CA VAL A 370 25.24 1.50 0.86
C VAL A 370 24.05 2.12 1.58
N ASP A 371 22.98 1.34 1.84
CA ASP A 371 21.77 1.85 2.46
C ASP A 371 21.98 2.29 3.92
N THR A 372 22.80 1.54 4.66
CA THR A 372 23.02 1.75 6.11
C THR A 372 24.25 2.59 6.43
N TYR A 373 25.14 2.80 5.46
CA TYR A 373 26.48 3.38 5.62
C TYR A 373 27.41 2.59 6.57
N LEU A 374 26.97 1.42 7.04
CA LEU A 374 27.80 0.51 7.82
C LEU A 374 28.86 -0.14 6.94
N GLU A 375 29.97 -0.52 7.58
CA GLU A 375 30.98 -1.32 6.89
C GLU A 375 30.42 -2.69 6.51
N ARG A 376 30.88 -3.20 5.37
CA ARG A 376 30.45 -4.49 4.84
C ARG A 376 30.77 -5.61 5.84
N GLU A 377 31.93 -5.55 6.45
CA GLU A 377 32.44 -6.51 7.44
C GLU A 377 31.53 -6.57 8.67
N THR A 378 31.05 -5.43 9.15
CA THR A 378 30.11 -5.36 10.29
C THR A 378 28.78 -6.03 9.95
N LEU A 379 28.23 -5.74 8.77
CA LEU A 379 26.98 -6.37 8.33
C LEU A 379 27.14 -7.88 8.11
N GLU A 380 28.30 -8.31 7.59
CA GLU A 380 28.63 -9.73 7.41
C GLU A 380 28.67 -10.47 8.75
N GLU A 381 29.36 -9.89 9.74
CA GLU A 381 29.40 -10.42 11.11
C GLU A 381 27.98 -10.57 11.70
N TRP A 382 27.13 -9.57 11.53
CA TRP A 382 25.77 -9.62 12.08
C TRP A 382 24.89 -10.65 11.37
N LEU A 383 25.06 -10.83 10.06
CA LEU A 383 24.41 -11.90 9.31
C LEU A 383 24.89 -13.27 9.79
N ASP A 384 26.19 -13.46 9.98
CA ASP A 384 26.76 -14.73 10.45
C ASP A 384 26.20 -15.11 11.83
N ILE A 385 26.16 -14.14 12.76
CA ILE A 385 25.51 -14.32 14.07
C ILE A 385 24.05 -14.73 13.89
N LEU A 386 23.31 -14.08 13.00
CA LEU A 386 21.90 -14.38 12.78
C LEU A 386 21.70 -15.75 12.10
N TYR A 387 22.56 -16.14 11.16
CA TYR A 387 22.54 -17.46 10.53
C TYR A 387 22.87 -18.58 11.51
N GLU A 388 23.83 -18.37 12.41
CA GLU A 388 24.23 -19.36 13.41
C GLU A 388 23.21 -19.45 14.54
N ARG A 389 22.81 -18.30 15.11
CA ARG A 389 22.04 -18.24 16.35
C ARG A 389 20.55 -18.18 16.11
N LYS A 390 20.10 -17.91 14.87
CA LYS A 390 18.70 -17.76 14.44
C LYS A 390 17.93 -16.63 15.12
N GLN A 391 18.56 -15.94 16.06
CA GLN A 391 18.01 -14.77 16.70
C GLN A 391 19.13 -13.85 17.19
N MET A 392 18.85 -12.55 17.26
CA MET A 392 19.76 -11.56 17.82
C MET A 392 19.01 -10.32 18.30
N ILE A 393 19.68 -9.46 19.05
CA ILE A 393 19.18 -8.15 19.47
C ILE A 393 20.16 -7.09 19.03
N ILE A 394 19.69 -6.05 18.35
CA ILE A 394 20.46 -4.83 18.09
C ILE A 394 20.03 -3.78 19.13
N TYR A 395 20.96 -3.30 19.95
CA TYR A 395 20.66 -2.35 21.01
C TYR A 395 21.60 -1.15 21.01
N GLY A 396 21.13 -0.04 21.57
CA GLY A 396 21.85 1.22 21.67
C GLY A 396 20.92 2.40 21.88
N PRO A 397 21.45 3.63 22.00
CA PRO A 397 20.63 4.83 22.21
C PRO A 397 19.62 5.06 21.07
N PRO A 398 18.57 5.88 21.29
CA PRO A 398 17.65 6.24 20.22
C PRO A 398 18.39 6.96 19.08
N GLY A 399 17.85 6.85 17.87
CA GLY A 399 18.40 7.50 16.69
C GLY A 399 19.68 6.88 16.10
N THR A 400 19.95 5.62 16.40
CA THR A 400 21.12 4.86 15.92
C THR A 400 20.83 3.90 14.76
N GLY A 401 19.66 4.03 14.11
CA GLY A 401 19.34 3.25 12.90
C GLY A 401 19.15 1.74 13.12
N LYS A 402 18.91 1.28 14.35
CA LYS A 402 18.78 -0.16 14.69
C LYS A 402 17.70 -0.89 13.88
N THR A 403 16.48 -0.35 13.90
CA THR A 403 15.32 -0.90 13.17
C THR A 403 15.52 -0.81 11.67
N TYR A 404 16.15 0.27 11.21
CA TYR A 404 16.52 0.44 9.80
C TYR A 404 17.47 -0.68 9.37
N THR A 405 18.54 -0.93 10.13
CA THR A 405 19.54 -1.97 9.84
C THR A 405 18.94 -3.38 9.92
N ALA A 406 18.11 -3.66 10.93
CA ALA A 406 17.40 -4.94 11.07
C ALA A 406 16.59 -5.31 9.81
N GLN A 407 15.88 -4.34 9.23
CA GLN A 407 15.12 -4.54 7.99
C GLN A 407 16.03 -4.89 6.79
N ARG A 408 17.22 -4.29 6.69
CA ARG A 408 18.14 -4.55 5.57
C ARG A 408 18.76 -5.92 5.68
N LEU A 409 19.16 -6.33 6.89
CA LEU A 409 19.60 -7.71 7.15
C LEU A 409 18.50 -8.72 6.82
N ALA A 410 17.26 -8.45 7.26
CA ALA A 410 16.13 -9.30 6.92
C ALA A 410 15.94 -9.43 5.41
N ARG A 411 16.06 -8.32 4.66
CA ARG A 411 15.95 -8.30 3.20
C ARG A 411 17.03 -9.11 2.49
N ILE A 412 18.27 -9.09 3.00
CA ILE A 412 19.36 -9.97 2.49
C ILE A 412 18.98 -11.44 2.66
N MET A 413 18.35 -11.79 3.77
CA MET A 413 18.05 -13.20 4.06
C MET A 413 16.83 -13.70 3.30
N THR A 414 15.74 -12.93 3.28
CA THR A 414 14.46 -13.41 2.74
C THR A 414 14.36 -13.24 1.24
N GLN A 415 15.07 -12.25 0.68
CA GLN A 415 14.92 -11.78 -0.70
C GLN A 415 13.46 -11.43 -1.05
N SER A 416 12.61 -11.29 -0.05
CA SER A 416 11.17 -11.11 -0.19
C SER A 416 10.61 -10.42 1.05
N GLU A 417 10.07 -9.23 0.81
CA GLU A 417 9.40 -8.39 1.79
C GLU A 417 8.10 -9.02 2.36
N ARG A 418 7.58 -10.07 1.73
CA ARG A 418 6.41 -10.83 2.21
C ARG A 418 6.76 -11.82 3.33
N ARG A 419 8.04 -12.17 3.47
CA ARG A 419 8.55 -13.09 4.49
C ARG A 419 9.18 -12.37 5.67
N ILE A 420 9.07 -11.04 5.70
CA ILE A 420 9.51 -10.19 6.80
C ILE A 420 8.26 -9.72 7.53
N CYS A 421 8.19 -10.03 8.83
CA CYS A 421 7.16 -9.53 9.73
C CYS A 421 7.80 -8.52 10.67
N LEU A 422 7.24 -7.31 10.79
CA LEU A 422 7.69 -6.29 11.73
C LEU A 422 6.57 -6.03 12.74
N VAL A 423 6.88 -6.20 14.02
CA VAL A 423 5.99 -5.86 15.14
C VAL A 423 6.72 -4.90 16.07
N GLN A 424 5.98 -4.02 16.73
CA GLN A 424 6.53 -3.15 17.77
C GLN A 424 5.91 -3.51 19.11
N PHE A 425 6.74 -3.73 20.12
CA PHE A 425 6.29 -4.03 21.47
C PHE A 425 5.91 -2.75 22.22
N HIS A 426 4.84 -2.85 22.98
CA HIS A 426 4.34 -1.79 23.85
C HIS A 426 3.87 -2.39 25.19
N PRO A 427 3.67 -1.59 26.25
CA PRO A 427 3.36 -2.12 27.59
C PRO A 427 2.13 -3.04 27.66
N SER A 428 1.14 -2.81 26.79
CA SER A 428 -0.08 -3.63 26.69
C SER A 428 0.04 -4.84 25.75
N TYR A 429 1.22 -5.11 25.17
CA TYR A 429 1.39 -6.20 24.22
C TYR A 429 1.42 -7.54 24.98
N THR A 430 0.66 -8.52 24.52
CA THR A 430 0.37 -9.73 25.32
C THR A 430 0.72 -11.03 24.62
N TYR A 431 0.80 -12.11 25.40
CA TYR A 431 0.95 -13.48 24.89
C TYR A 431 -0.18 -13.82 23.89
N GLU A 432 -1.40 -13.36 24.19
CA GLU A 432 -2.61 -13.62 23.42
C GLU A 432 -2.59 -13.01 22.01
N GLU A 433 -1.76 -11.98 21.78
CA GLU A 433 -1.56 -11.37 20.46
C GLU A 433 -0.37 -11.98 19.73
N PHE A 434 0.62 -12.48 20.47
CA PHE A 434 1.89 -12.93 19.92
C PHE A 434 1.91 -14.42 19.58
N ILE A 435 1.46 -15.29 20.51
CA ILE A 435 1.53 -16.74 20.38
C ILE A 435 0.17 -17.33 20.05
N GLU A 436 -0.79 -17.24 20.98
CA GLU A 436 -2.19 -17.61 20.74
C GLU A 436 -3.09 -17.03 21.82
N GLY A 437 -4.31 -16.65 21.43
CA GLY A 437 -5.24 -15.99 22.32
C GLY A 437 -6.66 -16.47 22.14
N VAL A 438 -7.41 -16.46 23.24
CA VAL A 438 -8.85 -16.65 23.21
C VAL A 438 -9.51 -15.39 22.65
N ARG A 439 -10.37 -15.56 21.64
CA ARG A 439 -11.09 -14.48 20.97
C ARG A 439 -12.58 -14.83 20.88
N PRO A 440 -13.47 -13.87 21.18
CA PRO A 440 -14.89 -14.07 20.97
C PRO A 440 -15.23 -13.95 19.48
N GLU A 441 -16.03 -14.88 18.98
CA GLU A 441 -16.57 -14.88 17.64
C GLU A 441 -18.08 -15.02 17.69
N VAL A 442 -18.77 -14.19 16.91
CA VAL A 442 -20.22 -14.29 16.78
C VAL A 442 -20.50 -15.32 15.68
N ALA A 443 -21.08 -16.45 16.07
CA ALA A 443 -21.58 -17.44 15.14
C ALA A 443 -23.10 -17.31 15.06
N GLU A 444 -23.63 -17.14 13.84
CA GLU A 444 -25.06 -17.23 13.59
C GLU A 444 -25.42 -18.70 13.35
N ASP A 445 -26.37 -19.22 14.11
CA ASP A 445 -26.93 -20.55 13.83
C ASP A 445 -27.93 -20.50 12.65
N GLU A 446 -28.33 -21.68 12.15
CA GLU A 446 -29.31 -21.80 11.05
C GLU A 446 -30.68 -21.17 11.38
N SER A 447 -30.94 -20.88 12.65
CA SER A 447 -32.14 -20.18 13.16
C SER A 447 -31.96 -18.66 13.29
N GLY A 448 -30.79 -18.10 12.97
CA GLY A 448 -30.49 -16.67 13.05
C GLY A 448 -30.25 -16.16 14.48
N ALA A 449 -30.09 -17.04 15.47
CA ALA A 449 -29.66 -16.66 16.81
C ALA A 449 -28.14 -16.52 16.84
N ALA A 450 -27.67 -15.35 17.26
CA ALA A 450 -26.26 -15.06 17.43
C ALA A 450 -25.76 -15.67 18.74
N HIS A 451 -24.87 -16.67 18.64
CA HIS A 451 -24.17 -17.24 19.79
C HIS A 451 -22.75 -16.71 19.85
N MET A 452 -22.31 -16.37 21.06
CA MET A 452 -20.91 -15.98 21.31
C MET A 452 -20.10 -17.26 21.48
N ASN A 453 -19.38 -17.64 20.43
CA ASN A 453 -18.38 -18.69 20.50
C ASN A 453 -17.05 -18.11 20.95
N VAL A 454 -16.30 -18.92 21.68
CA VAL A 454 -14.99 -18.55 22.19
C VAL A 454 -13.99 -19.45 21.49
N THR A 455 -13.21 -18.90 20.56
CA THR A 455 -12.23 -19.66 19.76
C THR A 455 -10.82 -19.24 20.10
N VAL A 456 -9.88 -20.18 19.97
CA VAL A 456 -8.45 -19.88 20.13
C VAL A 456 -7.89 -19.53 18.76
N ARG A 457 -7.28 -18.35 18.64
CA ARG A 457 -6.66 -17.87 17.41
C ARG A 457 -5.14 -17.84 17.58
N PRO A 458 -4.37 -18.26 16.55
CA PRO A 458 -2.92 -18.09 16.56
C PRO A 458 -2.59 -16.59 16.57
N GLY A 459 -1.52 -16.22 17.27
CA GLY A 459 -0.93 -14.91 17.21
C GLY A 459 0.11 -14.79 16.10
N ILE A 460 0.67 -13.59 15.95
CA ILE A 460 1.54 -13.23 14.82
C ILE A 460 2.74 -14.19 14.66
N PHE A 461 3.38 -14.58 15.77
CA PHE A 461 4.53 -15.48 15.70
C PHE A 461 4.14 -16.90 15.29
N LEU A 462 3.00 -17.39 15.77
CA LEU A 462 2.53 -18.75 15.45
C LEU A 462 2.04 -18.82 14.00
N GLU A 463 1.37 -17.78 13.49
CA GLU A 463 1.03 -17.67 12.06
C GLU A 463 2.28 -17.70 11.18
N LEU A 464 3.32 -16.95 11.53
CA LEU A 464 4.59 -16.94 10.80
C LEU A 464 5.26 -18.32 10.80
N CYS A 465 5.28 -19.02 11.94
CA CYS A 465 5.80 -20.38 12.02
C CYS A 465 5.01 -21.36 11.14
N ASN A 466 3.67 -21.28 11.17
CA ASN A 466 2.80 -22.14 10.37
C ASN A 466 3.04 -21.94 8.87
N GLU A 467 3.24 -20.70 8.41
CA GLU A 467 3.59 -20.40 7.02
C GLU A 467 4.97 -20.94 6.65
N ALA A 468 5.97 -20.77 7.51
CA ALA A 468 7.34 -21.24 7.28
C ALA A 468 7.47 -22.78 7.28
N LEU A 469 6.56 -23.49 7.95
CA LEU A 469 6.51 -24.96 8.01
C LEU A 469 5.92 -25.62 6.76
N LYS A 470 5.21 -24.87 5.91
CA LYS A 470 4.63 -25.41 4.66
C LYS A 470 5.72 -25.98 3.75
N GLN A 471 5.40 -27.05 3.03
CA GLN A 471 6.40 -27.82 2.27
C GLN A 471 7.10 -26.95 1.21
N GLU A 472 6.35 -26.07 0.55
CA GLU A 472 6.82 -25.11 -0.44
C GLU A 472 7.73 -24.00 0.12
N ASN A 473 7.76 -23.82 1.44
CA ASN A 473 8.45 -22.69 2.10
C ASN A 473 9.68 -23.10 2.92
N ARG A 474 10.00 -24.40 3.00
CA ARG A 474 11.09 -24.92 3.87
C ARG A 474 12.47 -24.34 3.57
N ASP A 475 12.75 -24.05 2.30
CA ASP A 475 14.03 -23.50 1.86
C ASP A 475 14.07 -21.96 1.88
N CYS A 476 12.97 -21.33 2.30
CA CYS A 476 12.84 -19.88 2.33
C CYS A 476 13.03 -19.35 3.75
N ALA A 477 13.87 -18.32 3.92
CA ALA A 477 14.01 -17.63 5.20
C ALA A 477 12.79 -16.74 5.49
N TYR A 478 12.34 -16.76 6.74
CA TYR A 478 11.33 -15.89 7.31
C TYR A 478 11.94 -15.13 8.48
N VAL A 479 11.71 -13.82 8.56
CA VAL A 479 12.32 -12.97 9.59
C VAL A 479 11.23 -12.22 10.34
N LEU A 480 11.21 -12.37 11.66
CA LEU A 480 10.42 -11.53 12.56
C LEU A 480 11.33 -10.45 13.16
N ILE A 481 10.98 -9.19 12.94
CA ILE A 481 11.61 -8.04 13.59
C ILE A 481 10.70 -7.58 14.73
N ILE A 482 11.24 -7.54 15.94
CA ILE A 482 10.55 -7.07 17.15
C ILE A 482 11.17 -5.74 17.56
N ASP A 483 10.51 -4.66 17.19
CA ASP A 483 10.93 -3.32 17.53
C ASP A 483 10.57 -2.98 18.98
N GLU A 484 11.45 -2.24 19.66
CA GLU A 484 11.25 -1.81 21.06
C GLU A 484 10.97 -2.98 22.02
N MET A 485 11.74 -4.08 21.89
CA MET A 485 11.45 -5.35 22.55
C MET A 485 11.37 -5.27 24.08
N ASN A 486 12.06 -4.31 24.70
CA ASN A 486 12.01 -4.05 26.14
C ASN A 486 10.74 -3.33 26.63
N ARG A 487 9.92 -2.75 25.74
CA ARG A 487 8.73 -2.00 26.14
C ARG A 487 7.56 -2.89 26.59
N ALA A 488 7.62 -4.19 26.33
CA ALA A 488 6.70 -5.18 26.86
C ALA A 488 7.41 -6.10 27.87
N ASN A 489 6.63 -6.82 28.70
CA ASN A 489 7.17 -7.91 29.50
C ASN A 489 7.47 -9.11 28.57
N THR A 490 8.66 -9.10 27.95
CA THR A 490 9.06 -10.07 26.92
C THR A 490 8.95 -11.50 27.41
N ALA A 491 9.30 -11.78 28.68
CA ALA A 491 9.19 -13.12 29.26
C ALA A 491 7.73 -13.61 29.29
N LYS A 492 6.79 -12.72 29.65
CA LYS A 492 5.35 -13.02 29.63
C LYS A 492 4.81 -13.16 28.21
N VAL A 493 5.23 -12.30 27.28
CA VAL A 493 4.78 -12.34 25.88
C VAL A 493 5.27 -13.61 25.18
N PHE A 494 6.51 -14.03 25.42
CA PHE A 494 7.09 -15.20 24.76
C PHE A 494 6.58 -16.52 25.35
N GLY A 495 6.38 -16.61 26.66
CA GLY A 495 5.88 -17.83 27.31
C GLY A 495 6.69 -19.07 26.90
N GLU A 496 6.02 -20.05 26.31
CA GLU A 496 6.58 -21.31 25.80
C GLU A 496 7.62 -21.12 24.68
N LEU A 497 7.60 -19.99 23.97
CA LEU A 497 8.58 -19.68 22.94
C LEU A 497 10.01 -19.67 23.51
N LEU A 498 10.22 -19.26 24.76
CA LEU A 498 11.54 -19.29 25.38
C LEU A 498 12.14 -20.70 25.37
N TYR A 499 11.32 -21.72 25.61
CA TYR A 499 11.74 -23.10 25.49
C TYR A 499 11.91 -23.51 24.03
N ALA A 500 10.96 -23.16 23.16
CA ALA A 500 11.00 -23.53 21.74
C ALA A 500 12.19 -22.93 20.96
N LEU A 501 12.71 -21.78 21.37
CA LEU A 501 13.92 -21.18 20.78
C LEU A 501 15.19 -22.00 21.03
N GLU A 502 15.26 -22.75 22.13
CA GLU A 502 16.38 -23.65 22.42
C GLU A 502 16.19 -25.03 21.78
N TYR A 503 14.95 -25.49 21.66
CA TYR A 503 14.58 -26.79 21.10
C TYR A 503 13.79 -26.61 19.80
N ARG A 504 14.39 -25.91 18.82
CA ARG A 504 13.80 -25.73 17.50
C ARG A 504 13.45 -27.08 16.85
N ASN A 505 12.45 -27.07 15.98
CA ASN A 505 11.82 -28.25 15.38
C ASN A 505 11.15 -29.22 16.37
N SER A 506 11.26 -29.01 17.68
CA SER A 506 10.54 -29.79 18.68
C SER A 506 9.15 -29.21 18.92
N ALA A 507 8.18 -30.09 19.07
CA ALA A 507 6.79 -29.70 19.23
C ALA A 507 6.48 -29.38 20.70
N VAL A 508 6.19 -28.12 20.99
CA VAL A 508 5.91 -27.59 22.34
C VAL A 508 4.40 -27.41 22.52
N PRO A 509 3.76 -28.03 23.53
CA PRO A 509 2.32 -27.93 23.71
C PRO A 509 1.91 -26.52 24.16
N LEU A 510 0.85 -25.98 23.56
CA LEU A 510 0.32 -24.65 23.89
C LEU A 510 -0.83 -24.74 24.91
N PRO A 511 -0.98 -23.73 25.80
CA PRO A 511 -1.91 -23.80 26.92
C PRO A 511 -3.38 -23.64 26.53
N TYR A 512 -3.71 -22.82 25.53
CA TYR A 512 -5.11 -22.54 25.16
C TYR A 512 -5.62 -23.56 24.14
N SER A 513 -4.96 -23.71 22.99
CA SER A 513 -5.44 -24.58 21.91
C SER A 513 -5.19 -26.07 22.16
N LYS A 514 -4.27 -26.41 23.09
CA LYS A 514 -3.69 -27.76 23.25
C LYS A 514 -3.01 -28.30 21.98
N SER A 515 -2.85 -27.47 20.96
CA SER A 515 -2.05 -27.77 19.78
C SER A 515 -0.56 -27.69 20.14
N LYS A 516 0.31 -27.97 19.17
CA LYS A 516 1.76 -27.92 19.36
C LYS A 516 2.37 -26.85 18.47
N MET A 517 3.11 -25.94 19.07
CA MET A 517 3.97 -25.00 18.36
C MET A 517 5.29 -25.67 17.99
N VAL A 518 5.72 -25.48 16.76
CA VAL A 518 7.05 -25.86 16.28
C VAL A 518 7.70 -24.63 15.69
N VAL A 519 8.89 -24.28 16.18
CA VAL A 519 9.69 -23.18 15.62
C VAL A 519 10.68 -23.78 14.62
N PRO A 520 10.52 -23.56 13.31
CA PRO A 520 11.40 -24.15 12.31
C PRO A 520 12.74 -23.38 12.20
N ASP A 521 13.76 -24.02 11.62
CA ASP A 521 15.11 -23.43 11.48
C ASP A 521 15.19 -22.27 10.48
N ASN A 522 14.22 -22.16 9.58
CA ASN A 522 14.11 -21.08 8.61
C ASN A 522 13.41 -19.83 9.16
N ILE A 523 13.09 -19.78 10.46
CA ILE A 523 12.59 -18.60 11.17
C ILE A 523 13.73 -17.89 11.90
N TYR A 524 13.89 -16.59 11.64
CA TYR A 524 14.89 -15.73 12.24
C TYR A 524 14.22 -14.61 13.04
N ILE A 525 14.79 -14.21 14.18
CA ILE A 525 14.22 -13.16 15.03
C ILE A 525 15.24 -12.06 15.28
N ILE A 526 14.92 -10.82 14.92
CA ILE A 526 15.76 -9.64 15.21
C ILE A 526 15.00 -8.73 16.17
N GLY A 527 15.47 -8.64 17.41
CA GLY A 527 14.98 -7.64 18.36
C GLY A 527 15.71 -6.31 18.19
N THR A 528 15.03 -5.18 18.37
CA THR A 528 15.69 -3.87 18.57
C THR A 528 15.37 -3.35 19.96
N MET A 529 16.33 -2.66 20.58
CA MET A 529 16.16 -2.14 21.94
C MET A 529 16.83 -0.80 22.16
N ASN A 530 16.12 0.13 22.78
CA ASN A 530 16.70 1.37 23.28
C ASN A 530 17.31 1.17 24.66
N THR A 531 18.55 1.61 24.85
CA THR A 531 19.27 1.57 26.14
C THR A 531 18.78 2.59 27.15
N THR A 532 18.14 3.67 26.67
CA THR A 532 17.63 4.79 27.48
C THR A 532 16.38 4.42 28.28
N ASP A 533 15.61 3.44 27.82
CA ASP A 533 14.35 2.99 28.41
C ASP A 533 14.64 2.08 29.63
N ARG A 534 15.32 2.62 30.64
CA ARG A 534 15.74 1.90 31.87
C ARG A 534 14.57 1.48 32.77
N SER A 535 13.35 2.01 32.54
CA SER A 535 12.15 1.80 33.35
C SER A 535 11.29 0.60 32.96
N LEU A 536 11.54 -0.02 31.79
CA LEU A 536 10.77 -1.15 31.28
C LEU A 536 11.71 -2.37 31.17
N ALA A 537 11.56 -3.28 32.15
CA ALA A 537 12.19 -4.59 32.28
C ALA A 537 13.66 -4.68 31.82
N GLN A 538 14.59 -4.75 32.79
CA GLN A 538 15.89 -5.38 32.50
C GLN A 538 15.61 -6.71 31.79
N LEU A 539 16.08 -6.83 30.56
CA LEU A 539 16.00 -8.05 29.77
C LEU A 539 16.33 -9.24 30.68
N ASP A 540 15.37 -10.15 30.85
CA ASP A 540 15.54 -11.34 31.67
C ASP A 540 16.85 -12.06 31.28
N PHE A 541 17.61 -12.53 32.27
CA PHE A 541 18.80 -13.36 32.04
C PHE A 541 18.50 -14.53 31.11
N ALA A 542 17.27 -15.07 31.15
CA ALA A 542 16.81 -16.09 30.22
C ALA A 542 16.84 -15.64 28.76
N LEU A 543 16.44 -14.39 28.47
CA LEU A 543 16.45 -13.84 27.12
C LEU A 543 17.87 -13.50 26.66
N ARG A 544 18.70 -12.90 27.53
CA ARG A 544 20.11 -12.62 27.22
C ARG A 544 20.91 -13.86 26.84
N ARG A 545 20.57 -15.02 27.40
CA ARG A 545 21.20 -16.30 27.03
C ARG A 545 20.84 -16.76 25.61
N ARG A 546 19.64 -16.42 25.14
CA ARG A 546 19.07 -16.90 23.87
C ARG A 546 19.30 -15.95 22.71
N PHE A 547 19.47 -14.67 23.01
CA PHE A 547 19.68 -13.61 22.04
C PHE A 547 21.06 -12.99 22.22
N PRO A 548 22.02 -13.26 21.32
CA PRO A 548 23.22 -12.45 21.19
C PRO A 548 22.85 -10.97 21.03
N ALA A 549 23.50 -10.11 21.81
CA ALA A 549 23.21 -8.69 21.84
C ALA A 549 24.34 -7.93 21.14
N ILE A 550 23.99 -7.22 20.08
CA ILE A 550 24.86 -6.40 19.23
C ILE A 550 24.64 -4.95 19.63
N TYR A 551 25.70 -4.30 20.11
CA TYR A 551 25.66 -2.91 20.52
C TYR A 551 26.05 -1.99 19.37
N VAL A 552 25.22 -0.99 19.07
CA VAL A 552 25.60 0.10 18.14
C VAL A 552 26.32 1.18 18.92
N SER A 553 27.62 1.30 18.67
CA SER A 553 28.51 2.22 19.37
C SER A 553 28.40 3.66 18.86
N SER A 554 28.85 4.61 19.69
CA SER A 554 28.99 6.01 19.31
C SER A 554 29.94 6.18 18.12
N SER A 555 30.99 5.36 18.05
CA SER A 555 31.97 5.39 16.96
C SER A 555 31.39 4.93 15.62
N GLU A 556 30.57 3.86 15.61
CA GLU A 556 29.87 3.43 14.39
C GLU A 556 28.86 4.49 13.97
N SER A 557 28.14 5.07 14.93
CA SER A 557 27.20 6.17 14.67
C SER A 557 27.89 7.39 14.06
N GLU A 558 29.05 7.80 14.57
CA GLU A 558 29.86 8.89 14.00
C GLU A 558 30.30 8.57 12.56
N GLN A 559 30.77 7.34 12.31
CA GLN A 559 31.22 6.92 10.98
C GLN A 559 30.09 6.93 9.95
N ILE A 560 28.91 6.42 10.32
CA ILE A 560 27.70 6.45 9.50
C ILE A 560 27.35 7.91 9.16
N LEU A 561 27.29 8.78 10.17
CA LEU A 561 26.97 10.19 9.97
C LEU A 561 27.98 10.88 9.06
N ARG A 562 29.28 10.64 9.28
CA ARG A 562 30.35 11.22 8.47
C ARG A 562 30.21 10.81 7.00
N LYS A 563 30.08 9.51 6.71
CA LYS A 563 29.93 9.02 5.33
C LYS A 563 28.69 9.64 4.65
N TYR A 564 27.57 9.69 5.37
CA TYR A 564 26.35 10.31 4.86
C TYR A 564 26.55 11.80 4.54
N LEU A 565 27.12 12.57 5.46
CA LEU A 565 27.34 14.00 5.24
C LEU A 565 28.39 14.25 4.15
N GLU A 566 29.44 13.44 4.05
CA GLU A 566 30.41 13.55 2.95
C GLU A 566 29.77 13.30 1.58
N GLU A 567 28.80 12.39 1.49
CA GLU A 567 28.08 12.09 0.25
C GLU A 567 27.03 13.16 -0.10
N HIS A 568 26.25 13.64 0.88
CA HIS A 568 25.05 14.48 0.61
C HIS A 568 25.17 15.94 1.08
N HIS A 569 26.09 16.26 1.99
CA HIS A 569 26.23 17.61 2.58
C HIS A 569 27.70 17.91 2.92
N SER A 570 28.57 17.87 1.92
CA SER A 570 30.03 17.95 2.13
C SER A 570 30.47 19.24 2.85
N ASP A 571 29.73 20.34 2.69
CA ASP A 571 29.92 21.62 3.39
C ASP A 571 29.54 21.55 4.88
N MET A 572 28.72 20.58 5.28
CA MET A 572 28.31 20.32 6.65
C MET A 572 28.94 19.06 7.25
N ALA A 573 29.94 18.46 6.61
CA ALA A 573 30.65 17.27 7.13
C ALA A 573 31.27 17.50 8.53
N TRP A 574 31.52 18.75 8.91
CA TRP A 574 31.96 19.14 10.25
C TRP A 574 30.95 18.77 11.36
N VAL A 575 29.66 18.63 11.04
CA VAL A 575 28.62 18.22 12.00
C VAL A 575 28.92 16.85 12.62
N ALA A 576 29.52 15.92 11.87
CA ALA A 576 29.94 14.63 12.45
C ALA A 576 30.95 14.81 13.59
N ARG A 577 31.90 15.75 13.45
CA ARG A 577 32.87 16.08 14.51
C ARG A 577 32.22 16.79 15.69
N LEU A 578 31.27 17.70 15.43
CA LEU A 578 30.46 18.32 16.48
C LEU A 578 29.73 17.25 17.32
N VAL A 579 29.02 16.33 16.67
CA VAL A 579 28.28 15.26 17.34
C VAL A 579 29.20 14.34 18.14
N ARG A 580 30.38 13.99 17.59
CA ARG A 580 31.40 13.25 18.34
C ARG A 580 31.81 13.99 19.61
N ARG A 581 32.19 15.27 19.53
CA ARG A 581 32.59 16.07 20.71
C ARG A 581 31.47 16.13 21.75
N VAL A 582 30.24 16.28 21.32
CA VAL A 582 29.06 16.26 22.20
C VAL A 582 28.93 14.89 22.88
N ASN A 583 29.08 13.81 22.13
CA ASN A 583 29.03 12.44 22.68
C ASN A 583 30.17 12.17 23.66
N ASP A 584 31.38 12.68 23.39
CA ASP A 584 32.53 12.61 24.30
C ASP A 584 32.24 13.39 25.61
N ARG A 585 31.60 14.57 25.52
CA ARG A 585 31.16 15.37 26.68
C ARG A 585 30.03 14.69 27.48
N ILE A 586 29.09 14.00 26.82
CA ILE A 586 28.06 13.19 27.49
C ILE A 586 28.73 12.07 28.28
N GLY A 587 29.74 11.42 27.71
CA GLY A 587 30.58 10.43 28.39
C GLY A 587 29.85 9.14 28.78
N ASN A 588 28.64 8.90 28.25
CA ASN A 588 27.83 7.74 28.58
C ASN A 588 27.43 6.97 27.31
N PRO A 589 27.88 5.71 27.14
CA PRO A 589 27.58 4.91 25.95
C PRO A 589 26.09 4.59 25.78
N ASP A 590 25.29 4.62 26.84
CA ASP A 590 23.85 4.33 26.74
C ASP A 590 22.99 5.54 26.32
N PHE A 591 23.58 6.74 26.23
CA PHE A 591 22.88 8.03 26.06
C PHE A 591 23.53 8.98 25.05
N PHE A 592 24.42 8.48 24.19
CA PHE A 592 25.01 9.32 23.15
C PHE A 592 23.95 9.72 22.10
N LEU A 593 24.14 10.88 21.45
CA LEU A 593 23.31 11.36 20.36
C LEU A 593 23.52 10.51 19.10
N GLY A 594 22.46 9.84 18.66
CA GLY A 594 22.45 9.03 17.45
C GLY A 594 22.59 9.86 16.17
N HIS A 595 23.13 9.25 15.12
CA HIS A 595 23.32 9.88 13.82
C HIS A 595 22.02 10.29 13.12
N SER A 596 20.90 9.60 13.39
CA SER A 596 19.67 9.79 12.60
C SER A 596 19.07 11.19 12.75
N TYR A 597 19.31 11.88 13.87
CA TYR A 597 18.89 13.28 14.06
C TYR A 597 19.45 14.20 12.95
N PHE A 598 20.63 13.88 12.44
CA PHE A 598 21.39 14.72 11.52
C PHE A 598 21.43 14.16 10.10
N MET A 599 20.94 12.94 9.87
CA MET A 599 20.79 12.35 8.53
C MET A 599 19.54 12.88 7.83
N ASN A 600 19.55 14.18 7.56
CA ASN A 600 18.47 14.88 6.89
C ASN A 600 18.95 15.46 5.55
N ARG A 601 18.22 15.19 4.46
CA ARG A 601 18.65 15.56 3.09
C ARG A 601 18.53 17.05 2.75
N SER A 602 17.85 17.83 3.58
CA SER A 602 17.82 19.31 3.48
C SER A 602 18.52 19.93 4.69
N LEU A 603 19.59 19.30 5.19
CA LEU A 603 20.34 19.83 6.31
C LEU A 603 20.94 21.19 5.90
N THR A 604 20.70 22.19 6.74
CA THR A 604 21.22 23.55 6.61
C THR A 604 21.62 24.05 7.99
N PRO A 605 22.46 25.08 8.12
CA PRO A 605 22.79 25.65 9.43
C PRO A 605 21.54 26.07 10.24
N GLN A 606 20.50 26.60 9.57
CA GLN A 606 19.24 26.95 10.23
C GLN A 606 18.46 25.72 10.67
N LYS A 607 18.45 24.64 9.88
CA LYS A 607 17.81 23.37 10.26
C LYS A 607 18.56 22.68 11.40
N LEU A 608 19.89 22.69 11.38
CA LEU A 608 20.72 22.21 12.48
C LEU A 608 20.37 22.92 13.78
N ARG A 609 20.26 24.25 13.78
CA ARG A 609 19.81 25.02 14.96
C ARG A 609 18.43 24.59 15.46
N ARG A 610 17.51 24.23 14.55
CA ARG A 610 16.17 23.74 14.92
C ARG A 610 16.25 22.34 15.55
N ILE A 611 16.95 21.40 14.91
CA ILE A 611 17.19 20.05 15.46
C ILE A 611 17.80 20.18 16.85
N TRP A 612 18.80 21.06 17.01
CA TRP A 612 19.45 21.27 18.29
C TRP A 612 18.47 21.75 19.35
N LYS A 613 17.71 22.81 19.04
CA LYS A 613 16.79 23.44 19.98
C LYS A 613 15.62 22.56 20.38
N TYR A 614 15.06 21.81 19.43
CA TYR A 614 13.77 21.11 19.63
C TYR A 614 13.90 19.60 19.81
N GLU A 615 15.06 19.01 19.54
CA GLU A 615 15.26 17.56 19.65
C GLU A 615 16.45 17.24 20.55
N VAL A 616 17.62 17.83 20.30
CA VAL A 616 18.85 17.55 21.08
C VAL A 616 18.75 18.11 22.49
N ILE A 617 18.43 19.39 22.66
CA ILE A 617 18.34 20.01 23.99
C ILE A 617 17.26 19.33 24.85
N PRO A 618 16.03 19.09 24.39
CA PRO A 618 15.04 18.35 25.18
C PRO A 618 15.49 16.94 25.58
N TYR A 619 16.18 16.22 24.68
CA TYR A 619 16.76 14.91 24.99
C TYR A 619 17.80 15.00 26.11
N LEU A 620 18.68 16.00 26.05
CA LEU A 620 19.69 16.24 27.09
C LEU A 620 19.07 16.73 28.40
N GLU A 621 17.98 17.52 28.37
CA GLU A 621 17.22 17.93 29.55
C GLU A 621 16.58 16.73 30.25
N GLU A 622 16.07 15.76 29.50
CA GLU A 622 15.54 14.51 30.06
C GLU A 622 16.67 13.65 30.68
N TYR A 623 17.82 13.57 30.01
CA TYR A 623 18.96 12.83 30.51
C TYR A 623 19.60 13.45 31.77
N PHE A 624 19.87 14.76 31.72
CA PHE A 624 20.43 15.55 32.81
C PHE A 624 19.32 16.17 33.68
N ALA A 625 18.19 15.49 33.86
CA ALA A 625 17.06 16.00 34.65
C ALA A 625 17.45 16.39 36.09
N TYR A 626 18.51 15.76 36.64
CA TYR A 626 19.05 16.04 37.97
C TYR A 626 20.28 16.97 37.97
N GLU A 627 20.78 17.36 36.81
CA GLU A 627 21.95 18.24 36.61
C GLU A 627 21.66 19.28 35.48
N PRO A 628 20.58 20.09 35.58
CA PRO A 628 20.11 20.95 34.48
C PRO A 628 21.14 22.01 34.05
N GLU A 629 22.06 22.39 34.95
CA GLU A 629 23.19 23.25 34.63
C GLU A 629 24.12 22.66 33.57
N ARG A 630 24.27 21.33 33.51
CA ARG A 630 25.12 20.65 32.53
C ARG A 630 24.57 20.76 31.12
N VAL A 631 23.25 20.93 30.95
CA VAL A 631 22.63 21.13 29.63
C VAL A 631 23.21 22.38 28.94
N ARG A 632 23.62 23.40 29.72
CA ARG A 632 24.23 24.63 29.19
C ARG A 632 25.59 24.40 28.52
N GLU A 633 26.28 23.32 28.86
CA GLU A 633 27.55 22.92 28.20
C GLU A 633 27.33 22.50 26.74
N PHE A 634 26.08 22.29 26.34
CA PHE A 634 25.66 21.83 25.02
C PHE A 634 24.96 22.91 24.19
N ASP A 635 25.08 24.19 24.57
CA ASP A 635 24.63 25.31 23.75
C ASP A 635 25.34 25.29 22.38
N LEU A 636 24.54 25.34 21.30
CA LEU A 636 25.08 25.17 19.96
C LEU A 636 26.03 26.29 19.56
N GLU A 637 25.71 27.55 19.87
CA GLU A 637 26.56 28.66 19.42
C GLU A 637 27.90 28.62 20.18
N ALA A 638 27.91 28.30 21.48
CA ALA A 638 29.14 28.06 22.22
C ALA A 638 29.97 26.89 21.66
N LEU A 639 29.32 25.80 21.25
CA LEU A 639 29.99 24.64 20.62
C LEU A 639 30.59 24.93 19.24
N LEU A 640 30.00 25.89 18.51
CA LEU A 640 30.48 26.36 17.21
C LEU A 640 31.62 27.37 17.35
N ASP A 641 31.54 28.27 18.33
CA ASP A 641 32.61 29.22 18.64
C ASP A 641 33.91 28.49 19.06
N ASP A 642 33.78 27.38 19.80
CA ASP A 642 34.88 26.45 20.11
C ASP A 642 35.56 25.84 18.85
N GLU A 643 34.89 25.82 17.67
CA GLU A 643 35.53 25.38 16.40
C GLU A 643 36.34 26.49 15.71
N GLY A 644 35.95 27.75 15.88
CA GLY A 644 36.65 28.88 15.26
C GLY A 644 38.10 29.00 15.73
N ASP A 645 38.38 28.60 16.98
CA ASP A 645 39.70 28.67 17.61
C ASP A 645 40.61 27.45 17.33
N THR A 646 40.14 26.42 16.62
CA THR A 646 40.91 25.19 16.34
C THR A 646 41.26 24.99 14.86
N SER A 647 41.17 26.05 14.04
CA SER A 647 41.51 26.02 12.61
C SER A 647 42.98 26.31 12.26
N ASP A 648 43.86 26.43 13.26
CA ASP A 648 45.32 26.42 13.12
C ASP A 648 45.91 25.24 13.90
N ASP A 649 46.00 24.05 13.28
CA ASP A 649 47.07 23.05 13.51
C ASP A 649 47.02 21.89 12.48
#